data_AF-A0A9X4CCP6-F1
#
_entry.id   AF-A0A9X4CCP6-F1
#
_cell.length_a   1.000
_cell.length_b   1.000
_cell.length_c   1.000
_cell.angle_alpha   90.00
_cell.angle_beta   90.00
_cell.angle_gamma   90.00
#
_symmetry.space_group_name_H-M   'P 1'
#
loop_
_entity.id
_entity.type
_entity.pdbx_description
1 polymer ?
#
loop_
_entity_poly.entity_id
_entity_poly.type
_entity_poly.pdbx_seq_one_letter_code
_entity_poly.pdbx_strand_id
1 'polypeptide(L)'
;MADDKGRKRRAKPQSGTPKSRGPTWPVSADGRPKQFSIPPEVVEHILLGPRDDRRVLQDSPLLGDVWAAYALDPGIAQDVLITPHKNATAVSVARTIAGALKLPVESAPPGRPPTKAKVAYLQGLVGARLYFDQVLRILVPRTQWWREPKVAERIESVDAGDNQGTIKKLLQQGPRRSNAPRERTLDNATSLQRYIALAGLIYWICKLERPVGWDEPLEPLTFEQALERYRDYADEILSGMFALYEVVKPDENVRQQNDIVDARSEPAEERPACIFQVSLNRSAVPALDRSVPAVKADAARSLFNVQCKNIVWAVLDSGIQNNHDAFMTSGEKPASRVRKIFDFTNIREIVSSETGDVDAQTREKLIRASGLPEAEVDVSLEKIAEDFEKERPINWATVERLITVKRPDPNDKSEKLPSSHGTHVAGIIGADQKDGKYAGGMCPDIGLYDFRVLGASLEETEFAVIAAMQYIRYVNERHNYITIHGANLSLSIPHNVRNFACGRTPICNECERLVESGVVVVAAAGNRGFQKFETKDGPFENYAAFSITDPGNADGVITVGSTHGNWPHTYGVSFFSSRGPTGDGRAKPDLVAPGERILSTVPNDDWAPESGTSMAAPMVSGAAAMLLARYEELIGQPRRVKRILCDSATDLGRERSFQGHGMLDVLRALQSI
;
A
#
# COMPACT_ATOMS: atom_id res chain seq x y z
N MET A 1 -49.16 -20.23 58.06
CA MET A 1 -49.55 -21.48 57.37
C MET A 1 -48.39 -21.84 56.45
N ALA A 2 -47.36 -22.52 56.98
CA ALA A 2 -47.24 -23.99 57.01
C ALA A 2 -47.12 -24.55 55.58
N ASP A 3 -46.08 -25.27 55.15
CA ASP A 3 -45.19 -26.14 55.92
C ASP A 3 -43.83 -26.36 55.22
N ASP A 4 -42.82 -26.52 56.07
CA ASP A 4 -41.47 -27.01 55.81
C ASP A 4 -41.48 -28.54 55.58
N LYS A 5 -40.57 -29.04 54.73
CA LYS A 5 -39.88 -30.34 54.94
C LYS A 5 -38.73 -30.56 53.94
N GLY A 6 -37.54 -30.19 54.39
CA GLY A 6 -36.47 -31.16 54.70
C GLY A 6 -35.96 -32.14 53.62
N ARG A 7 -34.84 -31.76 52.98
CA ARG A 7 -33.55 -32.49 52.85
C ARG A 7 -33.55 -34.04 52.75
N LYS A 8 -32.92 -34.56 51.68
CA LYS A 8 -31.86 -35.60 51.81
C LYS A 8 -30.64 -35.33 50.90
N ARG A 9 -29.48 -35.34 51.56
CA ARG A 9 -28.09 -35.49 51.07
C ARG A 9 -27.95 -36.81 50.29
N ARG A 10 -27.01 -37.12 49.39
CA ARG A 10 -25.62 -36.68 49.15
C ARG A 10 -25.14 -37.40 47.85
N ALA A 11 -24.45 -36.71 46.93
CA ALA A 11 -23.27 -37.23 46.19
C ALA A 11 -22.67 -36.10 45.32
N LYS A 12 -21.42 -35.73 45.59
CA LYS A 12 -20.47 -35.04 44.69
C LYS A 12 -19.37 -36.06 44.37
N PRO A 13 -18.49 -35.84 43.38
CA PRO A 13 -18.72 -35.41 41.99
C PRO A 13 -18.04 -36.41 41.02
N GLN A 14 -18.48 -36.51 39.77
CA GLN A 14 -17.60 -37.03 38.71
C GLN A 14 -17.31 -35.92 37.71
N SER A 15 -16.02 -35.67 37.59
CA SER A 15 -15.36 -34.75 36.68
C SER A 15 -15.73 -35.06 35.23
N GLY A 16 -16.58 -34.21 34.65
CA GLY A 16 -16.72 -34.06 33.21
C GLY A 16 -16.36 -32.63 32.85
N THR A 17 -15.15 -32.43 32.32
CA THR A 17 -14.77 -31.22 31.59
C THR A 17 -15.86 -30.87 30.56
N PRO A 18 -16.34 -29.60 30.47
CA PRO A 18 -17.25 -29.22 29.40
C PRO A 18 -16.47 -29.26 28.08
N LYS A 19 -16.87 -30.15 27.17
CA LYS A 19 -16.46 -30.06 25.76
C LYS A 19 -16.93 -28.70 25.25
N SER A 20 -15.98 -27.86 24.85
CA SER A 20 -16.23 -26.59 24.17
C SER A 20 -17.10 -26.87 22.94
N ARG A 21 -18.33 -26.35 22.92
CA ARG A 21 -19.15 -26.30 21.71
C ARG A 21 -18.47 -25.32 20.76
N GLY A 22 -17.90 -25.84 19.67
CA GLY A 22 -17.44 -25.04 18.55
C GLY A 22 -18.61 -24.28 17.88
N PRO A 23 -18.31 -23.35 16.96
CA PRO A 23 -19.33 -22.59 16.24
C PRO A 23 -20.31 -23.52 15.52
N THR A 24 -21.61 -23.30 15.72
CA THR A 24 -22.68 -24.03 15.01
C THR A 24 -22.87 -23.42 13.64
N TRP A 25 -22.40 -24.11 12.60
CA TRP A 25 -22.48 -23.66 11.21
C TRP A 25 -23.85 -23.98 10.58
N PRO A 26 -24.28 -23.20 9.57
CA PRO A 26 -25.51 -23.48 8.85
C PRO A 26 -25.41 -24.79 8.05
N VAL A 27 -26.39 -25.67 8.29
CA VAL A 27 -26.56 -26.99 7.64
C VAL A 27 -27.89 -26.96 6.87
N SER A 28 -27.94 -27.61 5.71
CA SER A 28 -29.18 -27.81 4.95
C SER A 28 -30.09 -28.83 5.63
N ALA A 29 -31.33 -28.94 5.15
CA ALA A 29 -32.35 -29.82 5.74
C ALA A 29 -31.97 -31.31 5.74
N ASP A 30 -31.07 -31.72 4.85
CA ASP A 30 -30.50 -33.07 4.72
C ASP A 30 -29.19 -33.26 5.52
N GLY A 31 -28.80 -32.27 6.33
CA GLY A 31 -27.63 -32.36 7.22
C GLY A 31 -26.29 -32.10 6.54
N ARG A 32 -26.27 -31.60 5.30
CA ARG A 32 -25.05 -31.21 4.57
C ARG A 32 -24.63 -29.78 4.90
N PRO A 33 -23.33 -29.43 4.81
CA PRO A 33 -22.93 -28.03 4.92
C PRO A 33 -23.61 -27.20 3.82
N LYS A 34 -24.05 -25.99 4.16
CA LYS A 34 -24.38 -24.97 3.14
C LYS A 34 -23.09 -24.46 2.47
N GLN A 35 -23.20 -23.82 1.30
CA GLN A 35 -22.06 -23.24 0.59
C GLN A 35 -21.17 -22.40 1.51
N PHE A 36 -19.86 -22.48 1.32
CA PHE A 36 -18.86 -21.77 2.11
C PHE A 36 -17.67 -21.37 1.25
N SER A 37 -16.93 -20.35 1.70
CA SER A 37 -15.72 -19.90 1.04
C SER A 37 -14.56 -20.85 1.30
N ILE A 38 -13.74 -21.08 0.29
CA ILE A 38 -12.43 -21.73 0.41
C ILE A 38 -11.39 -20.60 0.44
N PRO A 39 -10.65 -20.43 1.55
CA PRO A 39 -9.68 -19.37 1.67
C PRO A 39 -8.49 -19.56 0.71
N PRO A 40 -7.83 -18.47 0.28
CA PRO A 40 -6.70 -18.51 -0.65
C PRO A 40 -5.58 -19.47 -0.23
N GLU A 41 -5.34 -19.60 1.08
CA GLU A 41 -4.32 -20.48 1.66
C GLU A 41 -4.60 -21.96 1.33
N VAL A 42 -5.88 -22.37 1.23
CA VAL A 42 -6.26 -23.73 0.80
C VAL A 42 -6.03 -23.89 -0.70
N VAL A 43 -6.39 -22.87 -1.50
CA VAL A 43 -6.21 -22.88 -2.96
C VAL A 43 -4.72 -22.96 -3.32
N GLU A 44 -3.90 -22.14 -2.69
CA GLU A 44 -2.44 -22.12 -2.86
C GLU A 44 -1.83 -23.44 -2.39
N HIS A 45 -2.24 -23.95 -1.21
CA HIS A 45 -1.75 -25.23 -0.71
C HIS A 45 -2.03 -26.38 -1.68
N ILE A 46 -3.25 -26.45 -2.22
CA ILE A 46 -3.64 -27.50 -3.16
C ILE A 46 -2.94 -27.32 -4.52
N LEU A 47 -2.80 -26.11 -5.06
CA LEU A 47 -2.20 -25.89 -6.39
C LEU A 47 -0.67 -25.96 -6.40
N LEU A 48 -0.01 -25.30 -5.45
CA LEU A 48 1.44 -25.24 -5.35
C LEU A 48 2.03 -26.51 -4.72
N GLY A 49 1.26 -27.21 -3.89
CA GLY A 49 1.73 -28.39 -3.16
C GLY A 49 2.76 -28.05 -2.07
N PRO A 50 3.39 -29.07 -1.45
CA PRO A 50 4.37 -28.89 -0.37
C PRO A 50 5.76 -28.44 -0.84
N ARG A 51 6.04 -28.49 -2.15
CA ARG A 51 7.23 -27.92 -2.78
C ARG A 51 6.74 -26.75 -3.62
N ASP A 52 7.26 -25.55 -3.38
CA ASP A 52 6.83 -24.27 -3.96
C ASP A 52 6.94 -24.26 -5.52
N ASP A 53 6.02 -24.94 -6.21
CA ASP A 53 6.09 -25.27 -7.65
C ASP A 53 5.42 -24.19 -8.51
N ARG A 54 5.87 -22.94 -8.32
CA ARG A 54 5.26 -21.74 -8.93
C ARG A 54 5.32 -21.72 -10.46
N ARG A 55 6.15 -22.57 -11.07
CA ARG A 55 6.29 -22.69 -12.53
C ARG A 55 5.05 -23.33 -13.17
N VAL A 56 4.36 -24.22 -12.46
CA VAL A 56 3.18 -24.96 -12.96
C VAL A 56 1.96 -24.06 -13.16
N LEU A 57 1.81 -23.00 -12.35
CA LEU A 57 0.71 -22.03 -12.50
C LEU A 57 0.81 -21.22 -13.81
N GLN A 58 2.00 -21.12 -14.41
CA GLN A 58 2.21 -20.42 -15.68
C GLN A 58 1.73 -21.24 -16.89
N ASP A 59 1.70 -22.57 -16.77
CA ASP A 59 1.29 -23.50 -17.83
C ASP A 59 -0.18 -23.94 -17.72
N SER A 60 -0.90 -23.49 -16.68
CA SER A 60 -2.32 -23.79 -16.48
C SER A 60 -3.21 -22.95 -17.42
N PRO A 61 -4.23 -23.54 -18.06
CA PRO A 61 -5.14 -22.81 -18.94
C PRO A 61 -6.06 -21.85 -18.17
N LEU A 62 -6.28 -22.09 -16.87
CA LEU A 62 -6.96 -21.18 -15.95
C LEU A 62 -5.92 -20.57 -15.01
N LEU A 63 -5.82 -19.24 -14.96
CA LEU A 63 -4.91 -18.57 -14.05
C LEU A 63 -5.32 -18.72 -12.58
N GLY A 64 -4.35 -18.62 -11.66
CA GLY A 64 -4.56 -18.79 -10.22
C GLY A 64 -5.60 -17.84 -9.61
N ASP A 65 -5.75 -16.63 -10.18
CA ASP A 65 -6.76 -15.66 -9.74
C ASP A 65 -8.19 -16.08 -10.09
N VAL A 66 -8.39 -16.82 -11.19
CA VAL A 66 -9.67 -17.43 -11.54
C VAL A 66 -10.05 -18.49 -10.50
N TRP A 67 -9.10 -19.34 -10.11
CA TRP A 67 -9.29 -20.35 -9.06
C TRP A 67 -9.66 -19.72 -7.72
N ALA A 68 -8.91 -18.69 -7.30
CA ALA A 68 -9.16 -17.98 -6.05
C ALA A 68 -10.53 -17.30 -6.03
N ALA A 69 -10.96 -16.70 -7.15
CA ALA A 69 -12.27 -16.03 -7.24
C ALA A 69 -13.44 -17.03 -7.09
N TYR A 70 -13.37 -18.18 -7.76
CA TYR A 70 -14.40 -19.23 -7.61
C TYR A 70 -14.27 -19.99 -6.29
N ALA A 71 -13.09 -20.07 -5.68
CA ALA A 71 -12.91 -20.65 -4.35
C ALA A 71 -13.53 -19.77 -3.26
N LEU A 72 -13.34 -18.45 -3.36
CA LEU A 72 -13.85 -17.48 -2.39
C LEU A 72 -15.39 -17.43 -2.37
N ASP A 73 -16.04 -17.50 -3.53
CA ASP A 73 -17.49 -17.65 -3.64
C ASP A 73 -17.86 -18.62 -4.78
N PRO A 74 -17.96 -19.93 -4.49
CA PRO A 74 -18.22 -20.95 -5.52
C PRO A 74 -19.60 -20.85 -6.17
N GLY A 75 -20.56 -20.24 -5.49
CA GLY A 75 -21.93 -20.16 -5.98
C GLY A 75 -22.09 -19.20 -7.16
N ILE A 76 -21.32 -18.11 -7.19
CA ILE A 76 -21.57 -16.98 -8.09
C ILE A 76 -20.89 -17.10 -9.45
N ALA A 77 -21.52 -16.50 -10.46
CA ALA A 77 -20.92 -16.39 -11.79
C ALA A 77 -19.87 -15.26 -11.80
N GLN A 78 -18.65 -15.58 -12.22
CA GLN A 78 -17.54 -14.63 -12.37
C GLN A 78 -17.47 -14.10 -13.81
N ASP A 79 -17.03 -12.85 -13.96
CA ASP A 79 -16.66 -12.30 -15.26
C ASP A 79 -15.22 -12.73 -15.60
N VAL A 80 -15.05 -13.49 -16.68
CA VAL A 80 -13.75 -14.01 -17.13
C VAL A 80 -13.38 -13.44 -18.50
N LEU A 81 -12.08 -13.26 -18.72
CA LEU A 81 -11.47 -12.91 -20.00
C LEU A 81 -10.78 -14.14 -20.56
N ILE A 82 -11.05 -14.44 -21.84
CA ILE A 82 -10.66 -15.66 -22.52
C ILE A 82 -9.81 -15.25 -23.72
N THR A 83 -8.55 -15.65 -23.70
CA THR A 83 -7.60 -15.39 -24.78
C THR A 83 -7.69 -16.52 -25.81
N PRO A 84 -8.11 -16.24 -27.06
CA PRO A 84 -8.10 -17.22 -28.13
C PRO A 84 -6.69 -17.74 -28.40
N HIS A 85 -6.60 -19.01 -28.77
CA HIS A 85 -5.36 -19.59 -29.29
C HIS A 85 -5.03 -19.02 -30.68
N LYS A 86 -3.75 -19.03 -31.07
CA LYS A 86 -3.27 -18.45 -32.35
C LYS A 86 -4.00 -18.96 -33.61
N ASN A 87 -4.64 -20.13 -33.52
CA ASN A 87 -5.38 -20.75 -34.62
C ASN A 87 -6.90 -20.43 -34.59
N ALA A 88 -7.37 -19.55 -33.69
CA ALA A 88 -8.78 -19.23 -33.54
C ALA A 88 -9.00 -17.71 -33.41
N THR A 89 -10.09 -17.21 -33.99
CA THR A 89 -10.49 -15.82 -33.84
C THR A 89 -11.34 -15.62 -32.58
N ALA A 90 -11.28 -14.45 -31.97
CA ALA A 90 -12.13 -14.11 -30.82
C ALA A 90 -13.62 -14.31 -31.12
N VAL A 91 -14.07 -13.98 -32.34
CA VAL A 91 -15.46 -14.21 -32.80
C VAL A 91 -15.82 -15.69 -32.75
N SER A 92 -14.94 -16.57 -33.26
CA SER A 92 -15.18 -18.02 -33.28
C SER A 92 -15.29 -18.61 -31.87
N VAL A 93 -14.43 -18.14 -30.96
CA VAL A 93 -14.45 -18.54 -29.55
C VAL A 93 -15.73 -18.03 -28.86
N ALA A 94 -16.11 -16.77 -29.08
CA ALA A 94 -17.33 -16.19 -28.51
C ALA A 94 -18.60 -16.91 -28.99
N ARG A 95 -18.69 -17.21 -30.30
CA ARG A 95 -19.82 -17.97 -30.89
C ARG A 95 -19.93 -19.36 -30.27
N THR A 96 -18.79 -20.03 -30.10
CA THR A 96 -18.73 -21.36 -29.49
C THR A 96 -19.22 -21.35 -28.05
N ILE A 97 -18.77 -20.37 -27.24
CA ILE A 97 -19.19 -20.22 -25.84
C ILE A 97 -20.69 -19.89 -25.77
N ALA A 98 -21.16 -18.93 -26.58
CA ALA A 98 -22.57 -18.54 -26.61
C ALA A 98 -23.49 -19.67 -27.06
N GLY A 99 -23.05 -20.53 -27.98
CA GLY A 99 -23.77 -21.73 -28.40
C GLY A 99 -23.84 -22.78 -27.29
N ALA A 100 -22.71 -23.06 -26.63
CA ALA A 100 -22.64 -24.03 -25.53
C ALA A 100 -23.50 -23.63 -24.32
N LEU A 101 -23.65 -22.33 -24.05
CA LEU A 101 -24.50 -21.80 -22.99
C LEU A 101 -26.01 -22.00 -23.22
N LYS A 102 -26.45 -22.29 -24.45
CA LYS A 102 -27.86 -22.57 -24.78
C LYS A 102 -28.26 -24.01 -24.52
N LEU A 103 -27.29 -24.91 -24.31
CA LEU A 103 -27.56 -26.31 -24.04
C LEU A 103 -28.10 -26.48 -22.62
N PRO A 104 -29.15 -27.31 -22.42
CA PRO A 104 -29.70 -27.57 -21.10
C PRO A 104 -28.64 -28.18 -20.17
N VAL A 105 -28.71 -27.81 -18.89
CA VAL A 105 -27.80 -28.29 -17.85
C VAL A 105 -28.51 -29.32 -16.99
N GLU A 106 -27.91 -30.50 -16.80
CA GLU A 106 -28.36 -31.45 -15.79
C GLU A 106 -28.07 -30.88 -14.39
N SER A 107 -29.14 -30.64 -13.62
CA SER A 107 -29.14 -30.23 -12.20
C SER A 107 -28.36 -28.94 -11.89
N ALA A 108 -28.93 -27.77 -12.20
CA ALA A 108 -28.49 -26.53 -11.55
C ALA A 108 -28.80 -26.60 -10.03
N PRO A 109 -27.99 -25.98 -9.15
CA PRO A 109 -28.29 -25.89 -7.72
C PRO A 109 -29.66 -25.23 -7.49
N PRO A 110 -30.39 -25.61 -6.43
CA PRO A 110 -31.67 -25.01 -6.10
C PRO A 110 -31.55 -23.49 -5.94
N GLY A 111 -32.42 -22.73 -6.61
CA GLY A 111 -32.47 -21.27 -6.48
C GLY A 111 -31.35 -20.51 -7.20
N ARG A 112 -30.48 -21.17 -7.98
CA ARG A 112 -29.47 -20.47 -8.80
C ARG A 112 -30.14 -19.53 -9.81
N PRO A 113 -29.78 -18.24 -9.86
CA PRO A 113 -30.39 -17.30 -10.79
C PRO A 113 -30.00 -17.65 -12.24
N PRO A 114 -30.94 -17.49 -13.20
CA PRO A 114 -30.66 -17.73 -14.60
C PRO A 114 -29.61 -16.73 -15.10
N THR A 115 -28.45 -17.23 -15.52
CA THR A 115 -27.44 -16.40 -16.17
C THR A 115 -27.94 -15.97 -17.54
N LYS A 116 -28.21 -14.68 -17.73
CA LYS A 116 -28.27 -14.09 -19.08
C LYS A 116 -26.87 -14.26 -19.68
N ALA A 117 -26.74 -14.98 -20.79
CA ALA A 117 -25.46 -15.20 -21.45
C ALA A 117 -24.85 -13.85 -21.87
N LYS A 118 -23.94 -13.32 -21.05
CA LYS A 118 -23.16 -12.11 -21.34
C LYS A 118 -21.84 -12.56 -21.94
N VAL A 119 -21.85 -12.81 -23.25
CA VAL A 119 -20.65 -13.11 -24.04
C VAL A 119 -20.38 -11.92 -24.94
N ALA A 120 -19.22 -11.31 -24.80
CA ALA A 120 -18.73 -10.21 -25.62
C ALA A 120 -17.35 -10.56 -26.16
N TYR A 121 -16.95 -9.97 -27.29
CA TYR A 121 -15.62 -10.19 -27.85
C TYR A 121 -15.03 -8.89 -28.38
N LEU A 122 -13.70 -8.80 -28.30
CA LEU A 122 -12.86 -7.75 -28.83
C LEU A 122 -11.82 -8.39 -29.77
N GLN A 123 -10.98 -7.57 -30.39
CA GLN A 123 -9.85 -8.09 -31.17
C GLN A 123 -8.91 -8.88 -30.24
N GLY A 124 -8.84 -10.20 -30.42
CA GLY A 124 -7.95 -11.08 -29.66
C GLY A 124 -8.39 -11.42 -28.23
N LEU A 125 -9.63 -11.11 -27.82
CA LEU A 125 -10.11 -11.38 -26.46
C LEU A 125 -11.62 -11.64 -26.42
N VAL A 126 -12.09 -12.52 -25.53
CA VAL A 126 -13.51 -12.79 -25.29
C VAL A 126 -13.83 -12.59 -23.82
N GLY A 127 -14.83 -11.77 -23.49
CA GLY A 127 -15.37 -11.64 -22.15
C GLY A 127 -16.62 -12.51 -21.98
N ALA A 128 -16.71 -13.28 -20.90
CA ALA A 128 -17.87 -14.09 -20.59
C ALA A 128 -18.18 -14.10 -19.09
N ARG A 129 -19.47 -14.03 -18.74
CA ARG A 129 -19.92 -14.27 -17.36
C ARG A 129 -20.35 -15.72 -17.18
N LEU A 130 -19.62 -16.49 -16.39
CA LEU A 130 -19.79 -17.95 -16.28
C LEU A 130 -19.83 -18.43 -14.83
N TYR A 131 -20.64 -19.44 -14.55
CA TYR A 131 -20.50 -20.26 -13.34
C TYR A 131 -19.33 -21.22 -13.46
N PHE A 132 -18.80 -21.69 -12.33
CA PHE A 132 -17.65 -22.58 -12.33
C PHE A 132 -17.91 -23.90 -13.11
N ASP A 133 -19.10 -24.47 -13.00
CA ASP A 133 -19.49 -25.66 -13.78
C ASP A 133 -19.52 -25.41 -15.29
N GLN A 134 -19.82 -24.17 -15.71
CA GLN A 134 -19.76 -23.76 -17.12
C GLN A 134 -18.31 -23.58 -17.58
N VAL A 135 -17.42 -23.07 -16.72
CA VAL A 135 -15.98 -23.01 -17.02
C VAL A 135 -15.43 -24.42 -17.27
N LEU A 136 -15.76 -25.38 -16.41
CA LEU A 136 -15.31 -26.77 -16.54
C LEU A 136 -15.88 -27.48 -17.78
N ARG A 137 -17.15 -27.25 -18.15
CA ARG A 137 -17.78 -27.91 -19.30
C ARG A 137 -17.53 -27.22 -20.65
N ILE A 138 -17.38 -25.90 -20.65
CA ILE A 138 -17.33 -25.10 -21.87
C ILE A 138 -15.89 -24.70 -22.20
N LEU A 139 -15.16 -24.13 -21.24
CA LEU A 139 -13.84 -23.55 -21.50
C LEU A 139 -12.75 -24.61 -21.46
N VAL A 140 -12.67 -25.39 -20.39
CA VAL A 140 -11.56 -26.35 -20.16
C VAL A 140 -11.37 -27.32 -21.35
N PRO A 141 -12.40 -27.98 -21.93
CA PRO A 141 -12.26 -28.88 -23.07
C PRO A 141 -11.74 -28.26 -24.37
N ARG A 142 -11.78 -26.92 -24.45
CA ARG A 142 -11.39 -26.14 -25.62
C ARG A 142 -10.02 -25.50 -25.47
N THR A 143 -9.38 -25.71 -24.32
CA THR A 143 -8.00 -25.26 -24.05
C THR A 143 -6.99 -26.18 -24.74
N GLN A 144 -5.85 -25.61 -25.12
CA GLN A 144 -4.74 -26.40 -25.67
C GLN A 144 -4.28 -27.47 -24.68
N TRP A 145 -4.11 -27.07 -23.42
CA TRP A 145 -3.68 -27.94 -22.33
C TRP A 145 -4.55 -29.20 -22.19
N TRP A 146 -5.88 -29.07 -22.24
CA TRP A 146 -6.79 -30.22 -22.12
C TRP A 146 -6.74 -31.16 -23.33
N ARG A 147 -6.44 -30.64 -24.52
CA ARG A 147 -6.38 -31.40 -25.78
C ARG A 147 -5.00 -32.01 -26.06
N GLU A 148 -4.02 -31.79 -25.19
CA GLU A 148 -2.72 -32.48 -25.31
C GLU A 148 -2.92 -34.00 -25.11
N PRO A 149 -2.46 -34.86 -26.05
CA PRO A 149 -2.65 -36.32 -25.95
C PRO A 149 -2.17 -36.91 -24.61
N LYS A 150 -1.06 -36.36 -24.09
CA LYS A 150 -0.49 -36.75 -22.80
C LYS A 150 -1.38 -36.40 -21.60
N VAL A 151 -2.24 -35.38 -21.70
CA VAL A 151 -3.15 -34.99 -20.62
C VAL A 151 -4.38 -35.90 -20.62
N ALA A 152 -4.94 -36.24 -21.79
CA ALA A 152 -6.03 -37.19 -21.92
C ALA A 152 -5.65 -38.58 -21.39
N GLU A 153 -4.51 -39.13 -21.81
CA GLU A 153 -3.96 -40.40 -21.30
C GLU A 153 -3.71 -40.36 -19.79
N ARG A 154 -3.24 -39.22 -19.27
CA ARG A 154 -3.02 -39.04 -17.82
C ARG A 154 -4.32 -38.99 -17.04
N ILE A 155 -5.39 -38.37 -17.55
CA ILE A 155 -6.68 -38.34 -16.85
C ILE A 155 -7.33 -39.73 -16.84
N GLU A 156 -7.26 -40.47 -17.95
CA GLU A 156 -7.70 -41.88 -18.00
C GLU A 156 -6.90 -42.75 -17.02
N SER A 157 -5.60 -42.49 -16.87
CA SER A 157 -4.78 -43.18 -15.86
C SER A 157 -5.12 -42.79 -14.42
N VAL A 158 -5.72 -41.61 -14.17
CA VAL A 158 -6.15 -41.14 -12.84
C VAL A 158 -7.35 -41.94 -12.32
N ASP A 159 -8.11 -42.62 -13.18
CA ASP A 159 -9.22 -43.51 -12.79
C ASP A 159 -8.73 -44.89 -12.25
N ALA A 160 -7.42 -45.18 -12.32
CA ALA A 160 -6.85 -46.33 -11.64
C ALA A 160 -6.83 -46.12 -10.11
N GLY A 161 -7.30 -47.10 -9.34
CA GLY A 161 -7.57 -46.96 -7.89
C GLY A 161 -6.44 -46.40 -6.99
N ASP A 162 -5.16 -46.47 -7.41
CA ASP A 162 -4.02 -45.89 -6.69
C ASP A 162 -4.02 -44.33 -6.72
N ASN A 163 -4.56 -43.74 -7.78
CA ASN A 163 -4.66 -42.29 -7.96
C ASN A 163 -5.81 -41.67 -7.16
N GLN A 164 -6.94 -42.37 -7.06
CA GLN A 164 -8.08 -41.97 -6.21
C GLN A 164 -7.66 -41.89 -4.73
N GLY A 165 -6.87 -42.85 -4.25
CA GLY A 165 -6.32 -42.85 -2.89
C GLY A 165 -5.39 -41.67 -2.61
N THR A 166 -4.61 -41.24 -3.60
CA THR A 166 -3.69 -40.08 -3.49
C THR A 166 -4.45 -38.76 -3.40
N ILE A 167 -5.46 -38.56 -4.27
CA ILE A 167 -6.29 -37.35 -4.25
C ILE A 167 -7.14 -37.28 -2.97
N LYS A 168 -7.68 -38.40 -2.52
CA LYS A 168 -8.42 -38.50 -1.26
C LYS A 168 -7.58 -38.05 -0.07
N LYS A 169 -6.33 -38.51 0.02
CA LYS A 169 -5.39 -38.08 1.07
C LYS A 169 -5.12 -36.57 1.00
N LEU A 170 -5.02 -36.00 -0.20
CA LEU A 170 -4.80 -34.57 -0.40
C LEU A 170 -5.97 -33.74 0.12
N LEU A 171 -7.22 -34.16 -0.11
CA LEU A 171 -8.42 -33.48 0.41
C LEU A 171 -8.60 -33.65 1.93
N GLN A 172 -8.01 -34.68 2.54
CA GLN A 172 -8.21 -34.95 3.97
C GLN A 172 -7.12 -34.33 4.87
N GLN A 173 -6.00 -33.87 4.31
CA GLN A 173 -4.86 -33.34 5.05
C GLN A 173 -4.76 -31.80 4.96
N GLY A 174 -4.30 -31.14 6.03
CA GLY A 174 -3.98 -29.69 6.05
C GLY A 174 -2.46 -29.40 6.05
N PRO A 175 -2.02 -28.13 5.91
CA PRO A 175 -0.61 -27.77 5.87
C PRO A 175 0.06 -28.09 7.20
N ARG A 176 1.36 -28.43 7.11
CA ARG A 176 2.18 -28.79 8.27
C ARG A 176 2.23 -27.64 9.28
N ARG A 177 2.05 -27.96 10.57
CA ARG A 177 2.70 -27.18 11.63
C ARG A 177 4.21 -27.45 11.56
N SER A 178 5.02 -26.41 11.73
CA SER A 178 6.47 -26.38 11.44
C SER A 178 7.35 -27.47 12.10
N ASN A 179 6.83 -28.31 12.99
CA ASN A 179 7.60 -29.24 13.83
C ASN A 179 7.24 -30.74 13.71
N ALA A 180 6.51 -31.20 12.69
CA ALA A 180 6.15 -32.63 12.54
C ALA A 180 7.18 -33.47 11.72
N PRO A 181 7.45 -34.76 12.05
CA PRO A 181 8.41 -35.60 11.32
C PRO A 181 8.00 -35.85 9.86
N ARG A 182 9.00 -36.02 8.97
CA ARG A 182 8.79 -36.21 7.53
C ARG A 182 8.18 -37.58 7.19
N GLU A 183 6.87 -37.64 7.00
CA GLU A 183 6.26 -38.72 6.20
C GLU A 183 6.45 -38.44 4.69
N ARG A 184 6.86 -39.48 3.95
CA ARG A 184 7.28 -39.47 2.53
C ARG A 184 6.12 -39.36 1.51
N THR A 185 4.86 -39.38 1.94
CA THR A 185 3.71 -39.67 1.06
C THR A 185 3.12 -38.48 0.30
N LEU A 186 3.36 -37.24 0.74
CA LEU A 186 2.86 -36.01 0.08
C LEU A 186 3.70 -35.57 -1.14
N ASP A 187 4.92 -36.10 -1.28
CA ASP A 187 5.86 -35.72 -2.35
C ASP A 187 5.50 -36.33 -3.73
N ASN A 188 4.44 -37.15 -3.81
CA ASN A 188 4.11 -37.94 -5.01
C ASN A 188 2.88 -37.45 -5.80
N ALA A 189 2.10 -36.48 -5.30
CA ALA A 189 0.93 -36.00 -6.04
C ALA A 189 1.36 -35.13 -7.22
N THR A 190 0.91 -35.47 -8.43
CA THR A 190 1.19 -34.71 -9.66
C THR A 190 0.38 -33.41 -9.74
N SER A 191 0.83 -32.46 -10.54
CA SER A 191 0.11 -31.20 -10.80
C SER A 191 -1.31 -31.42 -11.33
N LEU A 192 -1.52 -32.46 -12.14
CA LEU A 192 -2.85 -32.82 -12.65
C LEU A 192 -3.77 -33.31 -11.54
N GLN A 193 -3.28 -34.15 -10.62
CA GLN A 193 -4.06 -34.62 -9.47
C GLN A 193 -4.45 -33.46 -8.55
N ARG A 194 -3.56 -32.49 -8.35
CA ARG A 194 -3.81 -31.25 -7.58
C ARG A 194 -4.89 -30.38 -8.22
N TYR A 195 -4.79 -30.19 -9.55
CA TYR A 195 -5.79 -29.46 -10.34
C TYR A 195 -7.17 -30.11 -10.25
N ILE A 196 -7.21 -31.43 -10.44
CA ILE A 196 -8.42 -32.26 -10.33
C ILE A 196 -9.02 -32.10 -8.93
N ALA A 197 -8.22 -32.28 -7.86
CA ALA A 197 -8.68 -32.13 -6.48
C ALA A 197 -9.36 -30.78 -6.20
N LEU A 198 -8.74 -29.67 -6.62
CA LEU A 198 -9.30 -28.33 -6.41
C LEU A 198 -10.57 -28.12 -7.23
N ALA A 199 -10.59 -28.55 -8.49
CA ALA A 199 -11.76 -28.46 -9.35
C ALA A 199 -12.95 -29.23 -8.78
N GLY A 200 -12.71 -30.45 -8.27
CA GLY A 200 -13.73 -31.25 -7.62
C GLY A 200 -14.28 -30.59 -6.36
N LEU A 201 -13.39 -30.05 -5.51
CA LEU A 201 -13.79 -29.36 -4.29
C LEU A 201 -14.68 -28.14 -4.57
N ILE A 202 -14.25 -27.25 -5.47
CA ILE A 202 -15.04 -26.06 -5.83
C ILE A 202 -16.38 -26.49 -6.45
N TYR A 203 -16.35 -27.43 -7.40
CA TYR A 203 -17.56 -27.94 -8.06
C TYR A 203 -18.57 -28.56 -7.08
N TRP A 204 -18.10 -29.34 -6.11
CA TRP A 204 -18.94 -29.91 -5.07
C TRP A 204 -19.60 -28.81 -4.22
N ILE A 205 -18.85 -27.80 -3.79
CA ILE A 205 -19.42 -26.68 -3.03
C ILE A 205 -20.46 -25.92 -3.88
N CYS A 206 -20.22 -25.73 -5.18
CA CYS A 206 -21.20 -25.06 -6.06
C CYS A 206 -22.58 -25.72 -6.06
N LYS A 207 -22.69 -27.01 -5.72
CA LYS A 207 -23.94 -27.79 -5.69
C LYS A 207 -24.69 -27.72 -4.36
N LEU A 208 -24.05 -27.23 -3.29
CA LEU A 208 -24.66 -27.08 -1.97
C LEU A 208 -25.68 -25.92 -1.96
N GLU A 209 -26.56 -25.91 -0.96
CA GLU A 209 -27.53 -24.83 -0.74
C GLU A 209 -26.81 -23.53 -0.33
N ARG A 210 -27.14 -22.39 -0.98
CA ARG A 210 -26.54 -21.09 -0.62
C ARG A 210 -27.12 -20.59 0.72
N PRO A 211 -26.29 -20.19 1.70
CA PRO A 211 -26.77 -19.75 3.02
C PRO A 211 -27.32 -18.32 3.07
N VAL A 212 -26.91 -17.47 2.11
CA VAL A 212 -27.21 -16.03 2.05
C VAL A 212 -27.82 -15.67 0.69
N GLY A 213 -28.28 -14.43 0.54
CA GLY A 213 -28.75 -13.91 -0.74
C GLY A 213 -27.70 -14.04 -1.85
N TRP A 214 -28.13 -14.10 -3.11
CA TRP A 214 -27.21 -14.18 -4.26
C TRP A 214 -26.45 -12.87 -4.54
N ASP A 215 -26.89 -11.77 -3.93
CA ASP A 215 -26.24 -10.45 -3.98
C ASP A 215 -25.28 -10.22 -2.77
N GLU A 216 -25.24 -11.14 -1.82
CA GLU A 216 -24.40 -11.07 -0.62
C GLU A 216 -23.21 -12.04 -0.74
N PRO A 217 -21.97 -11.60 -0.48
CA PRO A 217 -20.79 -12.46 -0.52
C PRO A 217 -20.79 -13.45 0.66
N LEU A 218 -20.18 -14.63 0.46
CA LEU A 218 -19.96 -15.58 1.55
C LEU A 218 -18.93 -15.04 2.55
N GLU A 219 -19.13 -15.34 3.83
CA GLU A 219 -18.13 -15.04 4.86
C GLU A 219 -16.82 -15.80 4.60
N PRO A 220 -15.65 -15.14 4.65
CA PRO A 220 -14.35 -15.80 4.54
C PRO A 220 -14.11 -16.75 5.72
N LEU A 221 -13.82 -18.01 5.44
CA LEU A 221 -13.41 -18.99 6.45
C LEU A 221 -11.89 -19.00 6.62
N THR A 222 -11.42 -19.40 7.80
CA THR A 222 -10.00 -19.77 7.96
C THR A 222 -9.72 -21.13 7.32
N PHE A 223 -8.44 -21.43 7.10
CA PHE A 223 -8.00 -22.71 6.55
C PHE A 223 -8.60 -23.90 7.33
N GLU A 224 -8.47 -23.91 8.65
CA GLU A 224 -8.95 -25.02 9.50
C GLU A 224 -10.46 -25.17 9.46
N GLN A 225 -11.18 -24.05 9.43
CA GLN A 225 -12.63 -24.02 9.33
C GLN A 225 -13.11 -24.58 8.00
N ALA A 226 -12.48 -24.20 6.88
CA ALA A 226 -12.81 -24.75 5.57
C ALA A 226 -12.54 -26.26 5.53
N LEU A 227 -11.37 -26.71 6.01
CA LEU A 227 -11.00 -28.13 6.04
C LEU A 227 -11.98 -28.98 6.86
N GLU A 228 -12.43 -28.50 8.02
CA GLU A 228 -13.42 -29.20 8.85
C GLU A 228 -14.74 -29.43 8.11
N ARG A 229 -15.10 -28.55 7.16
CA ARG A 229 -16.38 -28.64 6.44
C ARG A 229 -16.42 -29.64 5.29
N TYR A 230 -15.29 -29.99 4.68
CA TYR A 230 -15.25 -30.92 3.54
C TYR A 230 -14.51 -32.22 3.79
N ARG A 231 -13.76 -32.35 4.90
CA ARG A 231 -12.91 -33.53 5.19
C ARG A 231 -13.66 -34.86 5.08
N ASP A 232 -14.88 -34.91 5.60
CA ASP A 232 -15.69 -36.15 5.66
C ASP A 232 -16.38 -36.47 4.33
N TYR A 233 -16.35 -35.54 3.36
CA TYR A 233 -17.00 -35.65 2.06
C TYR A 233 -16.00 -35.92 0.92
N ALA A 234 -14.74 -36.25 1.22
CA ALA A 234 -13.70 -36.46 0.21
C ALA A 234 -14.08 -37.50 -0.86
N ASP A 235 -14.75 -38.59 -0.49
CA ASP A 235 -15.23 -39.62 -1.44
C ASP A 235 -16.34 -39.09 -2.36
N GLU A 236 -17.24 -38.27 -1.82
CA GLU A 236 -18.33 -37.65 -2.59
C GLU A 236 -17.78 -36.60 -3.56
N ILE A 237 -16.85 -35.77 -3.11
CA ILE A 237 -16.16 -34.76 -3.91
C ILE A 237 -15.46 -35.41 -5.10
N LEU A 238 -14.74 -36.51 -4.84
CA LEU A 238 -14.07 -37.29 -5.87
C LEU A 238 -15.06 -37.90 -6.87
N SER A 239 -16.10 -38.57 -6.38
CA SER A 239 -17.09 -39.23 -7.24
C SER A 239 -17.84 -38.23 -8.13
N GLY A 240 -18.25 -37.08 -7.59
CA GLY A 240 -18.99 -36.05 -8.35
C GLY A 240 -18.14 -35.38 -9.42
N MET A 241 -16.85 -35.25 -9.18
CA MET A 241 -15.88 -34.67 -10.11
C MET A 241 -15.55 -35.62 -11.28
N PHE A 242 -15.37 -36.92 -11.03
CA PHE A 242 -15.18 -37.89 -12.11
C PHE A 242 -16.47 -38.11 -12.92
N ALA A 243 -17.64 -38.03 -12.30
CA ALA A 243 -18.92 -38.01 -13.02
C ALA A 243 -19.03 -36.78 -13.95
N LEU A 244 -18.50 -35.62 -13.54
CA LEU A 244 -18.41 -34.45 -14.40
C LEU A 244 -17.43 -34.66 -15.57
N TYR A 245 -16.36 -35.44 -15.39
CA TYR A 245 -15.41 -35.73 -16.47
C TYR A 245 -16.07 -36.43 -17.67
N GLU A 246 -16.99 -37.37 -17.43
CA GLU A 246 -17.77 -38.01 -18.51
C GLU A 246 -18.66 -37.02 -19.27
N VAL A 247 -19.11 -35.93 -18.63
CA VAL A 247 -19.88 -34.82 -19.25
C VAL A 247 -18.96 -33.80 -19.95
N VAL A 248 -17.70 -33.72 -19.54
CA VAL A 248 -16.66 -32.81 -20.05
C VAL A 248 -15.91 -33.45 -21.23
N LYS A 249 -15.94 -34.79 -21.35
CA LYS A 249 -15.55 -35.51 -22.58
C LYS A 249 -16.42 -35.06 -23.75
N PRO A 250 -15.86 -34.94 -24.96
CA PRO A 250 -16.65 -34.60 -26.14
C PRO A 250 -17.67 -35.71 -26.42
N ASP A 251 -18.94 -35.43 -26.09
CA ASP A 251 -20.10 -36.29 -26.36
C ASP A 251 -20.25 -36.53 -27.88
N GLU A 252 -20.33 -37.80 -28.29
CA GLU A 252 -20.55 -38.19 -29.68
C GLU A 252 -21.89 -37.68 -30.22
N ASN A 253 -22.85 -37.32 -29.35
CA ASN A 253 -24.18 -36.85 -29.76
C ASN A 253 -24.27 -35.33 -30.01
N VAL A 254 -23.32 -34.52 -29.52
CA VAL A 254 -23.21 -33.10 -29.89
C VAL A 254 -22.68 -32.94 -31.32
N ARG A 255 -22.23 -34.05 -31.95
CA ARG A 255 -21.77 -34.12 -33.35
C ARG A 255 -22.87 -33.81 -34.37
N GLN A 256 -24.15 -34.09 -34.10
CA GLN A 256 -25.21 -33.97 -35.14
C GLN A 256 -25.96 -32.62 -35.16
N GLN A 257 -25.99 -31.86 -34.06
CA GLN A 257 -26.84 -30.65 -33.97
C GLN A 257 -26.16 -29.36 -34.43
N ASN A 258 -24.83 -29.36 -34.58
CA ASN A 258 -24.09 -28.20 -35.11
C ASN A 258 -23.91 -28.21 -36.64
N ASP A 259 -24.40 -29.24 -37.34
CA ASP A 259 -24.21 -29.44 -38.78
C ASP A 259 -25.14 -28.60 -39.68
N ILE A 260 -26.02 -27.77 -39.11
CA ILE A 260 -27.00 -26.98 -39.90
C ILE A 260 -26.42 -25.62 -40.37
N VAL A 261 -25.23 -25.19 -39.91
CA VAL A 261 -24.71 -23.84 -40.21
C VAL A 261 -23.21 -23.81 -40.52
N ASP A 262 -22.74 -24.59 -41.50
CA ASP A 262 -21.67 -24.19 -42.45
C ASP A 262 -21.24 -25.39 -43.31
N ALA A 263 -21.66 -25.42 -44.58
CA ALA A 263 -21.38 -26.51 -45.54
C ALA A 263 -19.93 -26.50 -46.09
N ARG A 264 -18.94 -26.03 -45.32
CA ARG A 264 -17.52 -25.96 -45.73
C ARG A 264 -16.50 -26.20 -44.61
N SER A 265 -16.84 -26.85 -43.50
CA SER A 265 -15.88 -27.07 -42.40
C SER A 265 -15.43 -28.53 -42.27
N GLU A 266 -14.13 -28.72 -42.13
CA GLU A 266 -13.44 -29.99 -41.86
C GLU A 266 -14.05 -30.74 -40.65
N PRO A 267 -13.95 -32.09 -40.61
CA PRO A 267 -14.52 -32.92 -39.55
C PRO A 267 -14.03 -32.48 -38.15
N ALA A 268 -14.92 -32.59 -37.16
CA ALA A 268 -14.71 -32.08 -35.81
C ALA A 268 -13.50 -32.69 -35.07
N GLU A 269 -13.01 -33.86 -35.50
CA GLU A 269 -11.79 -34.51 -34.99
C GLU A 269 -10.51 -33.71 -35.27
N GLU A 270 -10.50 -32.84 -36.28
CA GLU A 270 -9.32 -32.04 -36.68
C GLU A 270 -9.36 -30.60 -36.18
N ARG A 271 -10.41 -30.17 -35.44
CA ARG A 271 -10.52 -28.78 -35.00
C ARG A 271 -9.46 -28.46 -33.92
N PRO A 272 -8.52 -27.53 -34.17
CA PRO A 272 -7.46 -27.21 -33.22
C PRO A 272 -8.03 -26.57 -31.94
N ALA A 273 -7.31 -26.72 -30.83
CA ALA A 273 -7.62 -26.00 -29.60
C ALA A 273 -7.78 -24.50 -29.87
N CYS A 274 -8.85 -23.90 -29.34
CA CYS A 274 -9.24 -22.53 -29.64
C CYS A 274 -9.09 -21.56 -28.47
N ILE A 275 -8.83 -22.05 -27.26
CA ILE A 275 -8.54 -21.23 -26.08
C ILE A 275 -7.08 -21.45 -25.66
N PHE A 276 -6.35 -20.36 -25.48
CA PHE A 276 -5.00 -20.36 -24.92
C PHE A 276 -5.04 -20.23 -23.40
N GLN A 277 -5.76 -19.25 -22.89
CA GLN A 277 -5.76 -18.91 -21.47
C GLN A 277 -7.07 -18.25 -21.04
N VAL A 278 -7.43 -18.41 -19.77
CA VAL A 278 -8.55 -17.74 -19.11
C VAL A 278 -8.04 -16.99 -17.88
N SER A 279 -8.37 -15.71 -17.78
CA SER A 279 -8.05 -14.81 -16.67
C SER A 279 -9.32 -14.18 -16.09
N LEU A 280 -9.24 -13.63 -14.89
CA LEU A 280 -10.37 -12.92 -14.29
C LEU A 280 -10.53 -11.53 -14.93
N ASN A 281 -11.78 -11.08 -15.16
CA ASN A 281 -12.07 -9.69 -15.47
C ASN A 281 -12.04 -8.87 -14.18
N ARG A 282 -10.88 -8.29 -13.88
CA ARG A 282 -10.64 -7.57 -12.61
C ARG A 282 -11.38 -6.24 -12.61
N SER A 283 -11.93 -5.86 -11.46
CA SER A 283 -12.54 -4.54 -11.28
C SER A 283 -11.49 -3.44 -11.48
N ALA A 284 -11.74 -2.56 -12.46
CA ALA A 284 -10.99 -1.32 -12.60
C ALA A 284 -11.59 -0.28 -11.66
N VAL A 285 -10.78 0.21 -10.72
CA VAL A 285 -11.11 1.42 -9.95
C VAL A 285 -10.50 2.64 -10.65
N PRO A 286 -11.12 3.82 -10.60
CA PRO A 286 -10.49 5.04 -11.08
C PRO A 286 -9.12 5.20 -10.43
N ALA A 287 -8.06 5.26 -11.23
CA ALA A 287 -6.71 5.57 -10.76
C ALA A 287 -6.57 7.08 -10.59
N LEU A 288 -7.35 7.64 -9.67
CA LEU A 288 -7.08 8.93 -9.08
C LEU A 288 -6.49 8.61 -7.69
N ASP A 289 -5.43 9.32 -7.29
CA ASP A 289 -4.91 9.39 -5.90
C ASP A 289 -3.64 8.59 -5.51
N ARG A 290 -2.79 8.13 -6.43
CA ARG A 290 -1.65 7.27 -6.06
C ARG A 290 -0.27 7.81 -6.43
N SER A 291 0.20 8.78 -5.64
CA SER A 291 1.56 9.32 -5.71
C SER A 291 2.65 8.35 -5.25
N VAL A 292 2.37 7.52 -4.24
CA VAL A 292 3.31 6.52 -3.71
C VAL A 292 3.67 5.43 -4.76
N PRO A 293 2.70 4.85 -5.50
CA PRO A 293 3.00 3.97 -6.63
C PRO A 293 3.73 4.63 -7.80
N ALA A 294 3.53 5.92 -8.06
CA ALA A 294 4.22 6.62 -9.15
C ALA A 294 5.74 6.61 -8.96
N VAL A 295 6.20 6.62 -7.70
CA VAL A 295 7.61 6.51 -7.32
C VAL A 295 8.01 5.09 -6.90
N LYS A 296 7.12 4.11 -7.09
CA LYS A 296 7.31 2.66 -6.83
C LYS A 296 7.62 2.31 -5.36
N ALA A 297 7.18 3.15 -4.43
CA ALA A 297 7.49 2.96 -3.01
C ALA A 297 6.66 1.86 -2.35
N ASP A 298 5.43 1.63 -2.80
CA ASP A 298 4.57 0.52 -2.37
C ASP A 298 5.17 -0.84 -2.76
N ALA A 299 5.63 -0.96 -4.01
CA ALA A 299 6.33 -2.13 -4.51
C ALA A 299 7.64 -2.36 -3.74
N ALA A 300 8.40 -1.30 -3.49
CA ALA A 300 9.65 -1.37 -2.76
C ALA A 300 9.45 -1.80 -1.30
N ARG A 301 8.46 -1.25 -0.60
CA ARG A 301 8.08 -1.68 0.77
C ARG A 301 7.73 -3.16 0.82
N SER A 302 6.91 -3.61 -0.12
CA SER A 302 6.44 -5.00 -0.18
C SER A 302 7.58 -5.96 -0.52
N LEU A 303 8.41 -5.62 -1.51
CA LEU A 303 9.49 -6.48 -1.97
C LEU A 303 10.65 -6.59 -0.97
N PHE A 304 11.03 -5.48 -0.35
CA PHE A 304 12.16 -5.42 0.58
C PHE A 304 11.76 -5.51 2.06
N ASN A 305 10.46 -5.67 2.35
CA ASN A 305 9.88 -5.69 3.69
C ASN A 305 10.36 -4.52 4.57
N VAL A 306 10.27 -3.30 4.05
CA VAL A 306 10.79 -2.09 4.70
C VAL A 306 9.84 -1.63 5.81
N GLN A 307 10.37 -1.49 7.04
CA GLN A 307 9.66 -0.98 8.22
C GLN A 307 10.39 0.25 8.76
N CYS A 308 9.77 1.43 8.70
CA CYS A 308 10.37 2.69 9.12
C CYS A 308 10.17 2.99 10.63
N LYS A 309 9.65 2.05 11.43
CA LYS A 309 9.35 2.24 12.88
C LYS A 309 10.49 2.79 13.75
N ASN A 310 11.74 2.47 13.39
CA ASN A 310 12.94 2.91 14.11
C ASN A 310 13.48 4.25 13.58
N ILE A 311 12.99 4.71 12.44
CA ILE A 311 13.37 5.98 11.83
C ILE A 311 12.50 7.10 12.40
N VAL A 312 13.14 8.24 12.67
CA VAL A 312 12.48 9.46 13.11
C VAL A 312 12.78 10.57 12.11
N TRP A 313 11.72 11.22 11.64
CA TRP A 313 11.82 12.32 10.70
C TRP A 313 11.27 13.61 11.30
N ALA A 314 12.05 14.69 11.23
CA ALA A 314 11.59 16.03 11.61
C ALA A 314 10.87 16.69 10.44
N VAL A 315 9.71 17.29 10.69
CA VAL A 315 8.98 18.11 9.73
C VAL A 315 9.03 19.55 10.23
N LEU A 316 9.79 20.39 9.52
CA LEU A 316 9.94 21.82 9.83
C LEU A 316 8.93 22.58 8.98
N ASP A 317 7.79 22.92 9.56
CA ASP A 317 6.63 23.45 8.83
C ASP A 317 5.70 24.29 9.74
N SER A 318 4.41 24.41 9.40
CA SER A 318 3.37 25.13 10.15
C SER A 318 2.76 24.36 11.31
N GLY A 319 3.15 23.10 11.52
CA GLY A 319 2.61 22.22 12.54
C GLY A 319 1.86 21.01 11.99
N ILE A 320 1.85 19.95 12.79
CA ILE A 320 1.14 18.68 12.50
C ILE A 320 0.00 18.51 13.50
N GLN A 321 -1.21 18.21 13.01
CA GLN A 321 -2.31 17.79 13.88
C GLN A 321 -2.01 16.39 14.42
N ASN A 322 -1.50 16.32 15.64
CA ASN A 322 -0.93 15.10 16.21
C ASN A 322 -1.95 13.98 16.46
N ASN A 323 -3.22 14.35 16.62
CA ASN A 323 -4.32 13.44 16.94
C ASN A 323 -5.15 13.07 15.71
N HIS A 324 -4.67 13.42 14.51
CA HIS A 324 -5.26 12.91 13.29
C HIS A 324 -5.12 11.39 13.27
N ASP A 325 -6.22 10.69 12.98
CA ASP A 325 -6.37 9.24 12.94
C ASP A 325 -5.28 8.55 12.10
N ALA A 326 -4.84 9.21 11.02
CA ALA A 326 -3.77 8.75 10.15
C ALA A 326 -2.42 8.63 10.87
N PHE A 327 -2.16 9.38 11.93
CA PHE A 327 -0.92 9.33 12.72
C PHE A 327 -1.05 8.51 14.00
N MET A 328 -2.24 8.01 14.32
CA MET A 328 -2.49 7.23 15.53
C MET A 328 -2.17 5.75 15.29
N THR A 329 -1.45 5.10 16.20
CA THR A 329 -1.25 3.64 16.14
C THR A 329 -2.55 2.88 16.43
N SER A 330 -2.70 1.70 15.84
CA SER A 330 -3.79 0.76 16.15
C SER A 330 -3.44 -0.08 17.40
N GLY A 331 -4.39 -0.32 18.29
CA GLY A 331 -4.22 -1.17 19.48
C GLY A 331 -5.01 -0.71 20.72
N GLU A 332 -4.88 -1.44 21.84
CA GLU A 332 -5.62 -1.17 23.09
C GLU A 332 -5.34 0.20 23.71
N LYS A 333 -4.16 0.78 23.42
CA LYS A 333 -3.78 2.14 23.81
C LYS A 333 -3.25 2.90 22.58
N PRO A 334 -4.13 3.53 21.80
CA PRO A 334 -3.71 4.29 20.62
C PRO A 334 -2.77 5.42 21.04
N ALA A 335 -1.63 5.54 20.35
CA ALA A 335 -0.63 6.57 20.60
C ALA A 335 -0.30 7.29 19.29
N SER A 336 -0.06 8.59 19.37
CA SER A 336 0.38 9.34 18.19
C SER A 336 1.82 8.98 17.83
N ARG A 337 2.06 8.76 16.53
CA ARG A 337 3.39 8.63 15.93
C ARG A 337 4.09 9.97 15.77
N VAL A 338 3.39 11.10 15.96
CA VAL A 338 4.00 12.41 16.22
C VAL A 338 4.54 12.41 17.65
N ARG A 339 5.81 12.05 17.80
CA ARG A 339 6.44 11.72 19.09
C ARG A 339 6.72 12.96 19.94
N LYS A 340 7.13 14.06 19.33
CA LYS A 340 7.41 15.34 20.01
C LYS A 340 6.94 16.49 19.14
N ILE A 341 6.55 17.59 19.79
CA ILE A 341 6.09 18.82 19.16
C ILE A 341 6.89 19.97 19.77
N PHE A 342 7.53 20.77 18.93
CA PHE A 342 8.31 21.93 19.31
C PHE A 342 7.83 23.15 18.55
N ASP A 343 7.64 24.27 19.26
CA ASP A 343 7.22 25.53 18.69
C ASP A 343 8.36 26.55 18.74
N PHE A 344 8.90 26.87 17.55
CA PHE A 344 9.97 27.84 17.36
C PHE A 344 9.46 29.19 16.87
N THR A 345 8.13 29.39 16.76
CA THR A 345 7.57 30.62 16.17
C THR A 345 7.95 31.89 16.94
N ASN A 346 8.15 31.80 18.26
CA ASN A 346 8.59 32.92 19.10
C ASN A 346 10.05 32.77 19.60
N ILE A 347 10.87 31.96 18.93
CA ILE A 347 12.21 31.62 19.44
C ILE A 347 13.10 32.85 19.61
N ARG A 348 12.93 33.88 18.78
CA ARG A 348 13.71 35.12 18.86
C ARG A 348 13.48 35.86 20.18
N GLU A 349 12.22 35.95 20.61
CA GLU A 349 11.86 36.55 21.90
C GLU A 349 12.38 35.69 23.06
N ILE A 350 12.27 34.36 22.94
CA ILE A 350 12.72 33.41 23.98
C ILE A 350 14.24 33.51 24.23
N VAL A 351 15.03 33.69 23.18
CA VAL A 351 16.51 33.72 23.25
C VAL A 351 17.08 35.14 23.31
N SER A 352 16.23 36.12 23.63
CA SER A 352 16.66 37.51 23.70
C SER A 352 17.54 37.81 24.91
N SER A 353 18.27 38.93 24.84
CA SER A 353 19.14 39.42 25.92
C SER A 353 18.36 39.93 27.13
N GLU A 354 17.13 40.40 26.94
CA GLU A 354 16.30 40.94 28.01
C GLU A 354 15.06 40.07 28.24
N THR A 355 14.74 39.77 29.50
CA THR A 355 13.51 39.03 29.83
C THR A 355 12.23 39.79 29.47
N GLY A 356 12.32 41.13 29.37
CA GLY A 356 11.22 42.02 28.99
C GLY A 356 10.87 42.00 27.50
N ASP A 357 11.68 41.37 26.65
CA ASP A 357 11.40 41.25 25.21
C ASP A 357 10.27 40.26 24.91
N VAL A 358 9.95 39.37 25.86
CA VAL A 358 8.77 38.51 25.79
C VAL A 358 7.56 39.28 26.30
N ASP A 359 6.68 39.69 25.38
CA ASP A 359 5.46 40.40 25.77
C ASP A 359 4.49 39.51 26.58
N ALA A 360 3.53 40.14 27.26
CA ALA A 360 2.59 39.42 28.11
C ALA A 360 1.78 38.34 27.35
N GLN A 361 1.49 38.58 26.07
CA GLN A 361 0.73 37.66 25.23
C GLN A 361 1.57 36.45 24.81
N THR A 362 2.83 36.65 24.40
CA THR A 362 3.77 35.56 24.12
C THR A 362 4.02 34.77 25.39
N ARG A 363 4.21 35.42 26.54
CA ARG A 363 4.41 34.73 27.81
C ARG A 363 3.22 33.84 28.19
N GLU A 364 1.99 34.33 28.05
CA GLU A 364 0.78 33.53 28.27
C GLU A 364 0.71 32.34 27.30
N LYS A 365 1.06 32.54 26.02
CA LYS A 365 1.15 31.45 25.03
C LYS A 365 2.18 30.40 25.43
N LEU A 366 3.37 30.80 25.89
CA LEU A 366 4.43 29.87 26.32
C LEU A 366 3.98 29.02 27.52
N ILE A 367 3.37 29.65 28.52
CA ILE A 367 2.80 28.96 29.69
C ILE A 367 1.75 27.93 29.23
N ARG A 368 0.82 28.36 28.38
CA ARG A 368 -0.25 27.49 27.87
C ARG A 368 0.31 26.33 27.02
N ALA A 369 1.21 26.61 26.10
CA ALA A 369 1.75 25.65 25.15
C ALA A 369 2.66 24.63 25.84
N SER A 370 3.59 25.08 26.69
CA SER A 370 4.48 24.20 27.45
C SER A 370 3.78 23.45 28.58
N GLY A 371 2.72 24.03 29.13
CA GLY A 371 2.04 23.54 30.31
C GLY A 371 2.88 23.64 31.59
N LEU A 372 3.95 24.44 31.56
CA LEU A 372 4.80 24.71 32.71
C LEU A 372 4.12 25.72 33.66
N PRO A 373 4.38 25.65 34.98
CA PRO A 373 4.01 26.71 35.90
C PRO A 373 4.64 28.04 35.47
N GLU A 374 3.90 29.13 35.67
CA GLU A 374 4.35 30.50 35.35
C GLU A 374 5.75 30.82 35.90
N ALA A 375 6.00 30.49 37.17
CA ALA A 375 7.29 30.70 37.81
C ALA A 375 8.44 29.91 37.14
N GLU A 376 8.18 28.73 36.56
CA GLU A 376 9.22 27.98 35.86
C GLU A 376 9.56 28.56 34.49
N VAL A 377 8.57 29.18 33.83
CA VAL A 377 8.77 29.92 32.57
C VAL A 377 9.66 31.13 32.85
N ASP A 378 9.35 31.91 33.89
CA ASP A 378 10.16 33.07 34.28
C ASP A 378 11.59 32.71 34.61
N VAL A 379 11.79 31.70 35.48
CA VAL A 379 13.14 31.23 35.85
C VAL A 379 13.92 30.76 34.62
N SER A 380 13.25 30.17 33.63
CA SER A 380 13.91 29.74 32.39
C SER A 380 14.31 30.92 31.50
N LEU A 381 13.45 31.94 31.37
CA LEU A 381 13.76 33.17 30.64
C LEU A 381 14.88 33.98 31.32
N GLU A 382 14.82 34.14 32.65
CA GLU A 382 15.87 34.80 33.44
C GLU A 382 17.22 34.11 33.27
N LYS A 383 17.24 32.77 33.27
CA LYS A 383 18.47 32.02 33.08
C LYS A 383 19.06 32.19 31.67
N ILE A 384 18.22 32.33 30.64
CA ILE A 384 18.68 32.59 29.28
C ILE A 384 19.32 33.99 29.19
N ALA A 385 18.66 35.01 29.76
CA ALA A 385 19.20 36.37 29.84
C ALA A 385 20.51 36.42 30.67
N GLU A 386 20.58 35.68 31.79
CA GLU A 386 21.79 35.56 32.60
C GLU A 386 22.94 34.89 31.83
N ASP A 387 22.64 33.86 31.03
CA ASP A 387 23.65 33.21 30.18
C ASP A 387 24.15 34.18 29.08
N PHE A 388 23.29 35.06 28.54
CA PHE A 388 23.68 36.14 27.61
C PHE A 388 24.63 37.15 28.28
N GLU A 389 24.27 37.70 29.44
CA GLU A 389 25.08 38.65 30.19
C GLU A 389 26.46 38.08 30.60
N LYS A 390 26.55 36.75 30.72
CA LYS A 390 27.79 36.03 31.04
C LYS A 390 28.54 35.53 29.82
N GLU A 391 28.14 35.94 28.61
CA GLU A 391 28.74 35.54 27.33
C GLU A 391 28.80 34.02 27.14
N ARG A 392 27.79 33.29 27.64
CA ARG A 392 27.72 31.83 27.54
C ARG A 392 27.00 31.40 26.25
N PRO A 393 27.37 30.23 25.68
CA PRO A 393 26.63 29.68 24.56
C PRO A 393 25.19 29.34 24.97
N ILE A 394 24.30 29.31 23.99
CA ILE A 394 22.88 29.01 24.20
C ILE A 394 22.68 27.67 24.93
N ASN A 395 21.88 27.71 26.00
CA ASN A 395 21.55 26.53 26.78
C ASN A 395 20.29 25.85 26.23
N TRP A 396 20.45 24.99 25.24
CA TRP A 396 19.32 24.28 24.61
C TRP A 396 18.48 23.45 25.57
N ALA A 397 19.02 23.00 26.71
CA ALA A 397 18.23 22.31 27.73
C ALA A 397 17.23 23.23 28.44
N THR A 398 17.59 24.50 28.64
CA THR A 398 16.66 25.52 29.17
C THR A 398 15.63 25.88 28.11
N VAL A 399 16.08 26.12 26.87
CA VAL A 399 15.21 26.50 25.74
C VAL A 399 14.20 25.39 25.42
N GLU A 400 14.61 24.11 25.41
CA GLU A 400 13.75 22.94 25.16
C GLU A 400 12.48 22.97 26.01
N ARG A 401 12.59 23.40 27.28
CA ARG A 401 11.43 23.48 28.20
C ARG A 401 10.38 24.46 27.73
N LEU A 402 10.81 25.58 27.15
CA LEU A 402 9.93 26.66 26.70
C LEU A 402 9.31 26.36 25.33
N ILE A 403 10.07 25.74 24.42
CA ILE A 403 9.59 25.44 23.06
C ILE A 403 8.80 24.13 22.97
N THR A 404 8.94 23.21 23.93
CA THR A 404 8.21 21.94 23.88
C THR A 404 6.73 22.18 24.12
N VAL A 405 5.89 21.77 23.16
CA VAL A 405 4.43 21.85 23.31
C VAL A 405 3.94 20.61 24.04
N LYS A 406 3.21 20.82 25.14
CA LYS A 406 2.50 19.77 25.84
C LYS A 406 1.53 19.11 24.87
N ARG A 407 1.61 17.79 24.74
CA ARG A 407 0.73 17.05 23.82
C ARG A 407 -0.73 17.38 24.12
N PRO A 408 -1.48 17.88 23.11
CA PRO A 408 -2.93 17.98 23.18
C PRO A 408 -3.57 16.65 23.58
N ASP A 409 -4.74 16.72 24.22
CA ASP A 409 -5.57 15.53 24.45
C ASP A 409 -5.87 14.88 23.08
N PRO A 410 -5.65 13.56 22.91
CA PRO A 410 -5.97 12.87 21.67
C PRO A 410 -7.41 13.07 21.18
N ASN A 411 -8.36 13.38 22.08
CA ASN A 411 -9.75 13.65 21.72
C ASN A 411 -10.03 15.13 21.43
N ASP A 412 -9.10 16.02 21.73
CA ASP A 412 -9.24 17.46 21.52
C ASP A 412 -8.79 17.86 20.11
N LYS A 413 -9.73 17.83 19.17
CA LYS A 413 -9.51 18.26 17.77
C LYS A 413 -9.66 19.78 17.60
N SER A 414 -9.77 20.55 18.69
CA SER A 414 -9.93 22.01 18.63
C SER A 414 -8.61 22.77 18.44
N GLU A 415 -7.46 22.08 18.41
CA GLU A 415 -6.17 22.70 18.15
C GLU A 415 -6.18 23.41 16.79
N LYS A 416 -6.09 24.74 16.85
CA LYS A 416 -6.07 25.59 15.66
C LYS A 416 -4.63 25.81 15.22
N LEU A 417 -4.18 25.01 14.26
CA LEU A 417 -2.90 25.21 13.60
C LEU A 417 -2.93 26.44 12.68
N PRO A 418 -1.79 27.14 12.49
CA PRO A 418 -1.70 28.29 11.57
C PRO A 418 -2.07 27.96 10.12
N SER A 419 -1.81 26.73 9.68
CA SER A 419 -2.04 26.25 8.31
C SER A 419 -2.22 24.73 8.28
N SER A 420 -2.95 24.22 7.27
CA SER A 420 -3.07 22.78 6.97
C SER A 420 -1.78 22.17 6.41
N HIS A 421 -0.87 23.00 5.92
CA HIS A 421 0.29 22.62 5.11
C HIS A 421 1.19 21.58 5.81
N GLY A 422 1.60 21.81 7.06
CA GLY A 422 2.46 20.88 7.79
C GLY A 422 1.81 19.50 8.04
N THR A 423 0.49 19.47 8.28
CA THR A 423 -0.27 18.22 8.40
C THR A 423 -0.31 17.48 7.06
N HIS A 424 -0.49 18.19 5.95
CA HIS A 424 -0.47 17.63 4.61
C HIS A 424 0.90 17.04 4.25
N VAL A 425 1.98 17.76 4.54
CA VAL A 425 3.36 17.32 4.35
C VAL A 425 3.66 16.06 5.17
N ALA A 426 3.29 16.06 6.45
CA ALA A 426 3.48 14.90 7.34
C ALA A 426 2.71 13.66 6.85
N GLY A 427 1.51 13.84 6.30
CA GLY A 427 0.72 12.73 5.75
C GLY A 427 1.40 12.04 4.57
N ILE A 428 2.04 12.80 3.68
CA ILE A 428 2.78 12.23 2.54
C ILE A 428 3.95 11.38 3.03
N ILE A 429 4.63 11.81 4.10
CA ILE A 429 5.75 11.03 4.69
C ILE A 429 5.22 9.77 5.35
N GLY A 430 4.16 9.87 6.17
CA GLY A 430 3.87 8.81 7.14
C GLY A 430 2.43 8.62 7.54
N ALA A 431 1.43 9.04 6.76
CA ALA A 431 0.04 8.66 7.04
C ALA A 431 -0.13 7.13 7.02
N ASP A 432 -0.80 6.60 8.03
CA ASP A 432 -1.22 5.19 8.08
C ASP A 432 -2.70 5.07 7.73
N GLN A 433 -3.03 4.04 6.96
CA GLN A 433 -4.36 3.83 6.40
C GLN A 433 -5.06 2.72 7.18
N LYS A 434 -6.03 3.07 8.02
CA LYS A 434 -6.80 2.11 8.81
C LYS A 434 -7.99 1.50 8.05
N ASP A 435 -8.67 2.31 7.24
CA ASP A 435 -10.00 1.94 6.69
C ASP A 435 -10.01 1.72 5.16
N GLY A 436 -8.86 1.64 4.50
CA GLY A 436 -8.83 1.38 3.06
C GLY A 436 -9.31 2.53 2.16
N LYS A 437 -9.77 3.66 2.73
CA LYS A 437 -10.36 4.80 2.01
C LYS A 437 -9.36 5.68 1.24
N TYR A 438 -8.19 5.97 1.82
CA TYR A 438 -7.17 6.87 1.25
C TYR A 438 -5.79 6.23 1.29
N ALA A 439 -4.97 6.36 0.23
CA ALA A 439 -3.63 5.75 0.21
C ALA A 439 -2.74 6.23 1.38
N GLY A 440 -2.05 5.31 2.03
CA GLY A 440 -1.05 5.63 3.05
C GLY A 440 0.15 6.40 2.50
N GLY A 441 0.90 7.06 3.39
CA GLY A 441 2.13 7.76 3.07
C GLY A 441 3.28 6.82 2.69
N MET A 442 4.44 7.41 2.42
CA MET A 442 5.65 6.67 2.03
C MET A 442 6.10 5.65 3.08
N CYS A 443 6.13 6.04 4.36
CA CYS A 443 6.49 5.22 5.53
C CYS A 443 5.39 5.29 6.62
N PRO A 444 4.31 4.49 6.54
CA PRO A 444 3.20 4.53 7.49
C PRO A 444 3.54 4.20 8.96
N ASP A 445 4.68 3.58 9.25
CA ASP A 445 5.10 3.23 10.61
C ASP A 445 6.18 4.17 11.17
N ILE A 446 6.59 5.21 10.42
CA ILE A 446 7.65 6.15 10.85
C ILE A 446 7.25 6.97 12.08
N GLY A 447 8.26 7.34 12.88
CA GLY A 447 8.10 8.36 13.92
C GLY A 447 8.30 9.76 13.36
N LEU A 448 7.43 10.70 13.72
CA LEU A 448 7.52 12.10 13.29
C LEU A 448 7.81 13.02 14.47
N TYR A 449 8.64 14.03 14.26
CA TYR A 449 8.81 15.17 15.17
C TYR A 449 8.26 16.42 14.47
N ASP A 450 7.34 17.12 15.14
CA ASP A 450 6.76 18.37 14.65
C ASP A 450 7.62 19.55 15.10
N PHE A 451 8.14 20.32 14.15
CA PHE A 451 8.89 21.55 14.38
C PHE A 451 8.16 22.71 13.73
N ARG A 452 7.45 23.50 14.54
CA ARG A 452 6.66 24.64 14.07
C ARG A 452 7.58 25.84 13.89
N VAL A 453 7.86 26.19 12.64
CA VAL A 453 8.78 27.29 12.26
C VAL A 453 8.07 28.37 11.44
N LEU A 454 6.88 28.08 10.92
CA LEU A 454 6.05 29.03 10.19
C LEU A 454 5.02 29.67 11.14
N GLY A 455 5.27 30.92 11.54
CA GLY A 455 4.39 31.73 12.38
C GLY A 455 3.31 32.49 11.59
N ALA A 456 2.68 33.47 12.23
CA ALA A 456 1.63 34.30 11.60
C ALA A 456 2.18 35.31 10.57
N SER A 457 3.46 35.67 10.67
CA SER A 457 4.16 36.51 9.69
C SER A 457 5.30 35.73 9.02
N LEU A 458 5.66 36.13 7.79
CA LEU A 458 6.79 35.55 7.04
C LEU A 458 8.14 36.17 7.44
N GLU A 459 8.15 37.22 8.26
CA GLU A 459 9.33 38.04 8.52
C GLU A 459 10.31 37.40 9.53
N GLU A 460 9.85 36.41 10.30
CA GLU A 460 10.63 35.79 11.40
C GLU A 460 11.01 34.32 11.13
N THR A 461 10.65 33.81 9.95
CA THR A 461 10.77 32.39 9.63
C THR A 461 12.23 31.91 9.52
N GLU A 462 13.14 32.68 8.93
CA GLU A 462 14.51 32.21 8.69
C GLU A 462 15.27 31.89 9.99
N PHE A 463 15.16 32.77 10.99
CA PHE A 463 15.80 32.56 12.29
C PHE A 463 15.23 31.33 13.00
N ALA A 464 13.91 31.11 12.95
CA ALA A 464 13.25 29.94 13.52
C ALA A 464 13.71 28.63 12.87
N VAL A 465 13.85 28.60 11.54
CA VAL A 465 14.34 27.42 10.82
C VAL A 465 15.80 27.11 11.18
N ILE A 466 16.66 28.13 11.28
CA ILE A 466 18.06 27.96 11.71
C ILE A 466 18.13 27.40 13.14
N ALA A 467 17.37 27.99 14.07
CA ALA A 467 17.30 27.54 15.46
C ALA A 467 16.79 26.09 15.58
N ALA A 468 15.77 25.72 14.81
CA ALA A 468 15.26 24.35 14.74
C ALA A 468 16.33 23.35 14.28
N MET A 469 17.10 23.68 13.24
CA MET A 469 18.19 22.82 12.74
C MET A 469 19.33 22.68 13.77
N GLN A 470 19.70 23.77 14.45
CA GLN A 470 20.68 23.72 15.53
C GLN A 470 20.21 22.86 16.70
N TYR A 471 18.92 22.95 17.05
CA TYR A 471 18.33 22.10 18.08
C TYR A 471 18.31 20.62 17.69
N ILE A 472 18.04 20.28 16.42
CA ILE A 472 18.17 18.89 15.93
C ILE A 472 19.59 18.36 16.13
N ARG A 473 20.61 19.18 15.82
CA ARG A 473 22.01 18.81 16.08
C ARG A 473 22.27 18.59 17.56
N TYR A 474 21.82 19.50 18.43
CA TYR A 474 21.94 19.35 19.88
C TYR A 474 21.31 18.05 20.39
N VAL A 475 20.12 17.68 19.91
CA VAL A 475 19.45 16.42 20.28
C VAL A 475 20.29 15.22 19.85
N ASN A 476 20.81 15.22 18.62
CA ASN A 476 21.61 14.11 18.11
C ASN A 476 22.99 14.01 18.77
N GLU A 477 23.64 15.13 19.10
CA GLU A 477 24.95 15.17 19.78
C GLU A 477 24.87 14.67 21.24
N ARG A 478 23.71 14.78 21.89
CA ARG A 478 23.50 14.34 23.28
C ARG A 478 23.33 12.82 23.42
N HIS A 479 23.03 12.12 22.33
CA HIS A 479 22.80 10.68 22.31
C HIS A 479 23.97 9.97 21.63
N ASN A 480 24.26 8.72 22.03
CA ASN A 480 25.32 7.90 21.40
C ASN A 480 24.97 7.47 19.96
N TYR A 481 23.76 7.77 19.50
CA TYR A 481 23.23 7.42 18.19
C TYR A 481 22.34 8.55 17.67
N ILE A 482 22.25 8.66 16.35
CA ILE A 482 21.38 9.64 15.68
C ILE A 482 19.92 9.34 16.06
N THR A 483 19.26 10.27 16.73
CA THR A 483 17.86 10.14 17.14
C THR A 483 16.93 10.64 16.04
N ILE A 484 17.22 11.79 15.46
CA ILE A 484 16.50 12.39 14.33
C ILE A 484 17.32 12.13 13.07
N HIS A 485 16.80 11.27 12.19
CA HIS A 485 17.54 10.72 11.06
C HIS A 485 17.47 11.61 9.82
N GLY A 486 16.39 12.39 9.68
CA GLY A 486 16.20 13.32 8.58
C GLY A 486 15.28 14.47 8.93
N ALA A 487 15.33 15.50 8.09
CA ALA A 487 14.54 16.72 8.20
C ALA A 487 13.93 17.07 6.84
N ASN A 488 12.62 17.29 6.81
CA ASN A 488 11.89 17.79 5.66
C ASN A 488 11.61 19.29 5.81
N LEU A 489 12.07 20.10 4.85
CA LEU A 489 11.87 21.54 4.78
C LEU A 489 11.02 21.87 3.54
N SER A 490 9.70 21.80 3.69
CA SER A 490 8.74 22.15 2.63
C SER A 490 8.44 23.66 2.61
N LEU A 491 9.49 24.48 2.73
CA LEU A 491 9.41 25.94 2.79
C LEU A 491 10.30 26.56 1.71
N SER A 492 10.06 27.84 1.44
CA SER A 492 10.77 28.57 0.39
C SER A 492 11.11 29.98 0.88
N ILE A 493 12.39 30.24 1.12
CA ILE A 493 12.90 31.56 1.49
C ILE A 493 13.47 32.24 0.23
N PRO A 494 12.85 33.33 -0.23
CA PRO A 494 13.37 34.13 -1.32
C PRO A 494 14.72 34.73 -0.96
N HIS A 495 15.71 34.63 -1.84
CA HIS A 495 16.97 35.34 -1.70
C HIS A 495 17.30 36.10 -2.99
N ASN A 496 18.03 37.20 -2.85
CA ASN A 496 18.54 37.92 -4.01
C ASN A 496 19.83 37.24 -4.50
N VAL A 497 19.67 36.40 -5.52
CA VAL A 497 20.73 35.62 -6.19
C VAL A 497 21.98 36.46 -6.54
N ARG A 498 21.82 37.75 -6.87
CA ARG A 498 22.96 38.62 -7.23
C ARG A 498 23.73 39.15 -6.03
N ASN A 499 23.04 39.33 -4.90
CA ASN A 499 23.60 39.98 -3.71
C ASN A 499 24.13 38.97 -2.68
N PHE A 500 23.55 37.77 -2.65
CA PHE A 500 23.90 36.72 -1.72
C PHE A 500 24.43 35.53 -2.52
N ALA A 501 25.69 35.14 -2.27
CA ALA A 501 26.28 33.98 -2.92
C ALA A 501 25.37 32.75 -2.73
N CYS A 502 24.78 32.24 -3.81
CA CYS A 502 23.80 31.15 -3.76
C CYS A 502 24.36 29.94 -3.02
N GLY A 503 23.56 29.36 -2.12
CA GLY A 503 23.98 28.23 -1.28
C GLY A 503 24.94 28.58 -0.14
N ARG A 504 25.22 29.87 0.10
CA ARG A 504 26.05 30.36 1.23
C ARG A 504 25.29 31.29 2.17
N THR A 505 23.97 31.40 2.03
CA THR A 505 23.12 32.11 2.99
C THR A 505 23.17 31.44 4.37
N PRO A 506 22.83 32.16 5.46
CA PRO A 506 22.86 31.58 6.81
C PRO A 506 22.07 30.28 6.92
N ILE A 507 20.86 30.23 6.34
CA ILE A 507 20.06 29.01 6.30
C ILE A 507 20.73 27.88 5.51
N CYS A 508 21.33 28.15 4.34
CA CYS A 508 22.03 27.13 3.56
C CYS A 508 23.26 26.58 4.32
N ASN A 509 24.04 27.46 4.96
CA ASN A 509 25.20 27.04 5.74
C ASN A 509 24.78 26.18 6.95
N GLU A 510 23.66 26.50 7.60
CA GLU A 510 23.15 25.65 8.68
C GLU A 510 22.60 24.31 8.17
N CYS A 511 21.97 24.29 6.98
CA CYS A 511 21.64 23.02 6.32
C CYS A 511 22.88 22.16 6.05
N GLU A 512 23.99 22.75 5.59
CA GLU A 512 25.25 22.01 5.41
C GLU A 512 25.76 21.43 6.72
N ARG A 513 25.74 22.20 7.82
CA ARG A 513 26.14 21.70 9.16
C ARG A 513 25.24 20.56 9.63
N LEU A 514 23.93 20.64 9.38
CA LEU A 514 23.00 19.57 9.72
C LEU A 514 23.28 18.31 8.90
N VAL A 515 23.55 18.45 7.59
CA VAL A 515 23.99 17.34 6.74
C VAL A 515 25.33 16.75 7.21
N GLU A 516 26.29 17.58 7.58
CA GLU A 516 27.60 17.14 8.10
C GLU A 516 27.47 16.42 9.45
N SER A 517 26.44 16.73 10.26
CA SER A 517 26.12 15.99 11.48
C SER A 517 25.51 14.60 11.24
N GLY A 518 25.28 14.22 9.98
CA GLY A 518 24.77 12.90 9.58
C GLY A 518 23.26 12.84 9.32
N VAL A 519 22.55 13.97 9.39
CA VAL A 519 21.10 14.05 9.16
C VAL A 519 20.81 14.24 7.68
N VAL A 520 19.85 13.49 7.13
CA VAL A 520 19.40 13.68 5.74
C VAL A 520 18.48 14.90 5.67
N VAL A 521 18.85 15.93 4.91
CA VAL A 521 18.03 17.13 4.73
C VAL A 521 17.42 17.14 3.34
N VAL A 522 16.08 17.24 3.28
CA VAL A 522 15.31 17.31 2.04
C VAL A 522 14.55 18.63 2.00
N ALA A 523 14.69 19.39 0.92
CA ALA A 523 14.04 20.68 0.77
C ALA A 523 13.26 20.79 -0.55
N ALA A 524 12.16 21.51 -0.51
CA ALA A 524 11.41 21.87 -1.71
C ALA A 524 12.24 22.85 -2.58
N ALA A 525 12.17 22.70 -3.91
CA ALA A 525 12.85 23.62 -4.83
C ALA A 525 12.24 25.04 -4.86
N GLY A 526 10.96 25.16 -4.46
CA GLY A 526 10.16 26.38 -4.50
C GLY A 526 9.20 26.40 -5.68
N ASN A 527 8.19 27.28 -5.63
CA ASN A 527 7.12 27.37 -6.64
C ASN A 527 7.25 28.60 -7.57
N ARG A 528 8.49 29.01 -7.91
CA ARG A 528 8.81 30.21 -8.70
C ARG A 528 9.31 29.91 -10.11
N GLY A 529 8.99 28.72 -10.63
CA GLY A 529 9.38 28.30 -11.98
C GLY A 529 8.72 29.09 -13.09
N PHE A 530 7.49 29.55 -12.88
CA PHE A 530 6.74 30.38 -13.81
C PHE A 530 6.39 31.69 -13.11
N GLN A 531 6.81 32.83 -13.67
CA GLN A 531 6.68 34.14 -13.05
C GLN A 531 6.12 35.15 -14.04
N LYS A 532 5.42 36.15 -13.49
CA LYS A 532 4.95 37.34 -14.20
C LYS A 532 5.96 38.46 -14.00
N PHE A 533 6.47 38.98 -15.09
CA PHE A 533 7.42 40.09 -15.14
C PHE A 533 6.70 41.34 -15.62
N GLU A 534 6.84 42.44 -14.87
CA GLU A 534 6.40 43.76 -15.31
C GLU A 534 7.50 44.37 -16.19
N THR A 535 7.20 44.61 -17.46
CA THR A 535 8.10 45.29 -18.40
C THR A 535 7.51 46.65 -18.80
N LYS A 536 8.31 47.50 -19.46
CA LYS A 536 7.82 48.79 -19.97
C LYS A 536 6.66 48.63 -20.98
N ASP A 537 6.60 47.47 -21.65
CA ASP A 537 5.60 47.15 -22.67
C ASP A 537 4.39 46.38 -22.09
N GLY A 538 4.31 46.28 -20.75
CA GLY A 538 3.26 45.59 -20.02
C GLY A 538 3.72 44.29 -19.36
N PRO A 539 2.80 43.58 -18.70
CA PRO A 539 3.09 42.31 -18.03
C PRO A 539 3.36 41.19 -19.04
N PHE A 540 4.42 40.43 -18.80
CA PHE A 540 4.79 39.24 -19.58
C PHE A 540 5.04 38.06 -18.65
N GLU A 541 4.52 36.88 -19.00
CA GLU A 541 4.67 35.67 -18.19
C GLU A 541 5.61 34.69 -18.88
N ASN A 542 6.60 34.19 -18.15
CA ASN A 542 7.53 33.20 -18.69
C ASN A 542 8.15 32.34 -17.59
N TYR A 543 8.81 31.28 -18.02
CA TYR A 543 9.65 30.48 -17.16
C TYR A 543 10.86 31.28 -16.66
N ALA A 544 11.11 31.18 -15.36
CA ALA A 544 12.24 31.82 -14.71
C ALA A 544 13.37 30.80 -14.49
N ALA A 545 14.52 31.06 -15.12
CA ALA A 545 15.78 30.42 -14.73
C ALA A 545 16.26 30.99 -13.38
N PHE A 546 17.14 30.25 -12.69
CA PHE A 546 17.70 30.65 -11.38
C PHE A 546 16.61 30.90 -10.31
N SER A 547 15.55 30.10 -10.34
CA SER A 547 14.37 30.30 -9.49
C SER A 547 14.37 29.44 -8.22
N ILE A 548 15.37 28.57 -8.03
CA ILE A 548 15.52 27.75 -6.82
C ILE A 548 15.64 28.67 -5.60
N THR A 549 14.79 28.43 -4.60
CA THR A 549 14.77 29.20 -3.35
C THR A 549 15.59 28.52 -2.25
N ASP A 550 15.91 29.27 -1.19
CA ASP A 550 16.61 28.70 -0.06
C ASP A 550 15.64 27.92 0.84
N PRO A 551 16.07 26.81 1.46
CA PRO A 551 17.44 26.25 1.47
C PRO A 551 17.78 25.32 0.29
N GLY A 552 16.94 25.24 -0.75
CA GLY A 552 17.16 24.39 -1.92
C GLY A 552 18.44 24.67 -2.71
N ASN A 553 19.10 25.81 -2.49
CA ASN A 553 20.41 26.11 -3.07
C ASN A 553 21.59 25.49 -2.30
N ALA A 554 21.40 24.88 -1.12
CA ALA A 554 22.48 24.19 -0.41
C ALA A 554 22.96 22.94 -1.18
N ASP A 555 24.25 22.64 -1.11
CA ASP A 555 24.89 21.56 -1.86
C ASP A 555 24.55 20.18 -1.30
N GLY A 556 24.67 19.99 0.02
CA GLY A 556 24.38 18.75 0.72
C GLY A 556 22.89 18.40 0.82
N VAL A 557 22.01 19.40 0.70
CA VAL A 557 20.55 19.22 0.72
C VAL A 557 20.06 18.49 -0.52
N ILE A 558 19.08 17.59 -0.36
CA ILE A 558 18.35 16.97 -1.45
C ILE A 558 17.21 17.91 -1.85
N THR A 559 17.41 18.66 -2.93
CA THR A 559 16.45 19.65 -3.44
C THR A 559 15.50 19.01 -4.43
N VAL A 560 14.20 19.14 -4.19
CA VAL A 560 13.17 18.37 -4.90
C VAL A 560 12.26 19.30 -5.71
N GLY A 561 12.24 19.10 -7.02
CA GLY A 561 11.26 19.73 -7.92
C GLY A 561 9.97 18.91 -8.03
N SER A 562 8.94 19.50 -8.63
CA SER A 562 7.61 18.89 -8.79
C SER A 562 7.37 18.39 -10.20
N THR A 563 6.74 17.22 -10.33
CA THR A 563 6.15 16.73 -11.58
C THR A 563 4.64 16.63 -11.46
N HIS A 564 3.99 16.47 -12.62
CA HIS A 564 2.59 16.11 -12.66
C HIS A 564 2.30 14.83 -11.86
N GLY A 565 1.21 14.81 -11.09
CA GLY A 565 0.86 13.74 -10.16
C GLY A 565 0.69 12.37 -10.83
N ASN A 566 -0.13 12.31 -11.88
CA ASN A 566 -0.55 11.04 -12.50
C ASN A 566 0.20 10.65 -13.77
N TRP A 567 0.73 11.63 -14.52
CA TRP A 567 1.35 11.41 -15.83
C TRP A 567 2.70 12.12 -15.93
N PRO A 568 3.65 11.86 -15.02
CA PRO A 568 4.93 12.54 -14.99
C PRO A 568 5.76 12.28 -16.27
N HIS A 569 5.64 11.10 -16.89
CA HIS A 569 6.30 10.81 -18.17
C HIS A 569 5.69 11.56 -19.36
N THR A 570 4.39 11.89 -19.28
CA THR A 570 3.67 12.60 -20.36
C THR A 570 3.83 14.12 -20.22
N TYR A 571 3.44 14.66 -19.06
CA TYR A 571 3.40 16.11 -18.81
C TYR A 571 4.72 16.65 -18.24
N GLY A 572 5.55 15.78 -17.63
CA GLY A 572 6.86 16.18 -17.13
C GLY A 572 6.82 17.01 -15.85
N VAL A 573 7.76 17.96 -15.78
CA VAL A 573 7.99 18.85 -14.64
C VAL A 573 6.91 19.92 -14.59
N SER A 574 6.33 20.13 -13.41
CA SER A 574 5.29 21.12 -13.15
C SER A 574 5.71 22.52 -13.57
N PHE A 575 4.78 23.29 -14.13
CA PHE A 575 5.10 24.64 -14.63
C PHE A 575 5.59 25.56 -13.50
N PHE A 576 5.01 25.44 -12.30
CA PHE A 576 5.41 26.23 -11.13
C PHE A 576 6.73 25.78 -10.49
N SER A 577 7.21 24.56 -10.76
CA SER A 577 8.42 24.03 -10.11
C SER A 577 9.61 24.92 -10.43
N SER A 578 10.29 25.42 -9.39
CA SER A 578 11.51 26.20 -9.57
C SER A 578 12.58 25.37 -10.25
N ARG A 579 13.44 26.08 -10.99
CA ARG A 579 14.40 25.51 -11.94
C ARG A 579 15.76 26.10 -11.68
N GLY A 580 16.76 25.25 -11.78
CA GLY A 580 18.14 25.69 -11.76
C GLY A 580 18.61 26.23 -13.11
N PRO A 581 19.93 26.28 -13.32
CA PRO A 581 20.95 26.07 -12.29
C PRO A 581 20.81 27.09 -11.15
N THR A 582 21.49 26.87 -10.03
CA THR A 582 21.63 27.92 -9.00
C THR A 582 22.37 29.12 -9.58
N GLY A 583 22.33 30.28 -8.90
CA GLY A 583 23.02 31.48 -9.40
C GLY A 583 24.54 31.34 -9.56
N ASP A 584 25.16 30.40 -8.85
CA ASP A 584 26.57 30.01 -8.96
C ASP A 584 26.82 28.82 -9.91
N GLY A 585 25.80 28.38 -10.65
CA GLY A 585 25.94 27.40 -11.74
C GLY A 585 25.80 25.93 -11.33
N ARG A 586 25.50 25.61 -10.07
CA ARG A 586 25.29 24.21 -9.64
C ARG A 586 23.99 23.66 -10.21
N ALA A 587 24.00 22.38 -10.53
CA ALA A 587 22.84 21.68 -11.06
C ALA A 587 21.83 21.41 -9.93
N LYS A 588 20.71 22.14 -9.96
CA LYS A 588 19.53 21.96 -9.10
C LYS A 588 18.25 22.03 -9.96
N PRO A 589 17.11 21.45 -9.54
CA PRO A 589 16.95 20.55 -8.38
C PRO A 589 17.80 19.27 -8.54
N ASP A 590 17.95 18.51 -7.46
CA ASP A 590 18.72 17.25 -7.52
C ASP A 590 17.92 16.16 -8.23
N LEU A 591 16.61 16.08 -7.96
CA LEU A 591 15.66 15.18 -8.61
C LEU A 591 14.25 15.76 -8.51
N VAL A 592 13.27 15.10 -9.12
CA VAL A 592 11.87 15.49 -9.05
C VAL A 592 10.97 14.36 -8.53
N ALA A 593 9.84 14.74 -7.94
CA ALA A 593 8.81 13.80 -7.51
C ALA A 593 7.41 14.38 -7.80
N PRO A 594 6.36 13.55 -7.83
CA PRO A 594 4.99 14.02 -7.98
C PRO A 594 4.63 15.10 -6.95
N GLY A 595 4.17 16.26 -7.43
CA GLY A 595 3.79 17.38 -6.56
C GLY A 595 2.52 18.10 -6.99
N GLU A 596 1.80 17.61 -8.00
CA GLU A 596 0.50 18.16 -8.42
C GLU A 596 -0.67 17.30 -7.95
N ARG A 597 -1.64 17.94 -7.29
CA ARG A 597 -2.89 17.34 -6.78
C ARG A 597 -2.64 16.09 -5.95
N ILE A 598 -1.65 16.19 -5.06
CA ILE A 598 -1.28 15.10 -4.16
C ILE A 598 -2.29 15.08 -3.02
N LEU A 599 -3.05 13.99 -2.90
CA LEU A 599 -4.00 13.79 -1.81
C LEU A 599 -3.24 13.42 -0.53
N SER A 600 -3.45 14.19 0.55
CA SER A 600 -2.89 13.89 1.86
C SER A 600 -3.79 14.42 2.99
N THR A 601 -3.39 14.14 4.23
CA THR A 601 -4.07 14.52 5.46
C THR A 601 -4.16 16.03 5.64
N VAL A 602 -5.32 16.56 5.95
CA VAL A 602 -5.51 17.94 6.40
C VAL A 602 -6.15 17.93 7.79
N PRO A 603 -6.16 19.06 8.52
CA PRO A 603 -6.75 19.09 9.85
C PRO A 603 -8.21 18.61 9.90
N ASN A 604 -8.63 18.12 11.06
CA ASN A 604 -9.97 17.55 11.35
C ASN A 604 -10.25 16.17 10.72
N ASP A 605 -9.23 15.32 10.60
CA ASP A 605 -9.32 13.97 10.03
C ASP A 605 -9.81 13.89 8.59
N ASP A 606 -9.56 14.95 7.84
CA ASP A 606 -9.95 15.06 6.45
C ASP A 606 -8.74 14.93 5.52
N TRP A 607 -9.00 14.80 4.23
CA TRP A 607 -7.99 14.65 3.20
C TRP A 607 -8.28 15.59 2.05
N ALA A 608 -7.26 16.32 1.60
CA ALA A 608 -7.41 17.26 0.49
C ALA A 608 -6.26 17.14 -0.49
N PRO A 609 -6.48 17.40 -1.79
CA PRO A 609 -5.40 17.48 -2.76
C PRO A 609 -4.73 18.85 -2.72
N GLU A 610 -3.43 18.90 -2.44
CA GLU A 610 -2.61 20.11 -2.57
C GLU A 610 -1.58 19.98 -3.70
N SER A 611 -1.06 21.12 -4.18
CA SER A 611 -0.05 21.17 -5.26
C SER A 611 1.12 22.08 -4.89
N GLY A 612 2.33 21.62 -5.12
CA GLY A 612 3.57 22.37 -4.88
C GLY A 612 4.79 21.48 -4.78
N THR A 613 5.98 22.07 -4.88
CA THR A 613 7.23 21.36 -4.53
C THR A 613 7.24 20.91 -3.07
N SER A 614 6.44 21.56 -2.22
CA SER A 614 6.16 21.17 -0.84
C SER A 614 5.54 19.79 -0.67
N MET A 615 4.86 19.26 -1.70
CA MET A 615 4.28 17.91 -1.71
C MET A 615 5.24 16.89 -2.33
N ALA A 616 6.15 17.33 -3.21
CA ALA A 616 7.18 16.48 -3.80
C ALA A 616 8.31 16.16 -2.80
N ALA A 617 8.79 17.14 -2.03
CA ALA A 617 9.83 16.97 -1.01
C ALA A 617 9.54 15.85 0.01
N PRO A 618 8.35 15.76 0.64
CA PRO A 618 8.04 14.70 1.59
C PRO A 618 8.03 13.30 0.98
N MET A 619 7.78 13.14 -0.33
CA MET A 619 7.93 11.84 -0.98
C MET A 619 9.39 11.37 -0.97
N VAL A 620 10.32 12.28 -1.25
CA VAL A 620 11.75 11.99 -1.23
C VAL A 620 12.25 11.78 0.20
N SER A 621 11.73 12.54 1.17
CA SER A 621 11.94 12.29 2.60
C SER A 621 11.54 10.87 3.00
N GLY A 622 10.37 10.42 2.55
CA GLY A 622 9.92 9.05 2.77
C GLY A 622 10.82 8.00 2.12
N ALA A 623 11.28 8.22 0.89
CA ALA A 623 12.22 7.32 0.22
C ALA A 623 13.58 7.24 0.92
N ALA A 624 14.11 8.38 1.37
CA ALA A 624 15.33 8.41 2.17
C ALA A 624 15.14 7.65 3.49
N ALA A 625 14.02 7.84 4.19
CA ALA A 625 13.69 7.08 5.40
C ALA A 625 13.62 5.57 5.13
N MET A 626 13.06 5.15 4.00
CA MET A 626 13.02 3.73 3.59
C MET A 626 14.42 3.15 3.35
N LEU A 627 15.32 3.91 2.73
CA LEU A 627 16.71 3.50 2.56
C LEU A 627 17.41 3.31 3.90
N LEU A 628 17.28 4.28 4.81
CA LEU A 628 17.87 4.22 6.15
C LEU A 628 17.29 3.06 6.98
N ALA A 629 15.98 2.79 6.85
CA ALA A 629 15.30 1.70 7.53
C ALA A 629 15.77 0.32 7.05
N ARG A 630 16.07 0.19 5.75
CA ARG A 630 16.51 -1.09 5.17
C ARG A 630 18.01 -1.32 5.32
N TYR A 631 18.80 -0.26 5.20
CA TYR A 631 20.26 -0.24 5.18
C TYR A 631 20.76 0.72 6.27
N GLU A 632 20.79 0.23 7.51
CA GLU A 632 21.18 1.01 8.69
C GLU A 632 22.61 1.57 8.57
N GLU A 633 23.48 0.96 7.76
CA GLU A 633 24.82 1.47 7.46
C GLU A 633 24.80 2.85 6.77
N LEU A 634 23.68 3.24 6.15
CA LEU A 634 23.51 4.56 5.55
C LEU A 634 23.17 5.65 6.57
N ILE A 635 22.80 5.28 7.80
CA ILE A 635 22.54 6.25 8.88
C ILE A 635 23.85 7.02 9.15
N GLY A 636 23.77 8.34 9.16
CA GLY A 636 24.96 9.21 9.25
C GLY A 636 25.68 9.45 7.93
N GLN A 637 25.21 8.89 6.80
CA GLN A 637 25.80 9.09 5.46
C GLN A 637 24.87 9.84 4.48
N PRO A 638 24.38 11.05 4.81
CA PRO A 638 23.35 11.73 4.01
C PRO A 638 23.79 12.03 2.57
N ARG A 639 25.07 12.34 2.33
CA ARG A 639 25.59 12.53 0.96
C ARG A 639 25.55 11.24 0.13
N ARG A 640 25.71 10.08 0.76
CA ARG A 640 25.59 8.77 0.08
C ARG A 640 24.14 8.46 -0.24
N VAL A 641 23.22 8.73 0.70
CA VAL A 641 21.77 8.62 0.47
C VAL A 641 21.33 9.50 -0.69
N LYS A 642 21.76 10.77 -0.70
CA LYS A 642 21.52 11.70 -1.81
C LYS A 642 21.99 11.13 -3.14
N ARG A 643 23.24 10.63 -3.21
CA ARG A 643 23.80 10.04 -4.42
C ARG A 643 22.98 8.85 -4.92
N ILE A 644 22.63 7.92 -4.04
CA ILE A 644 21.84 6.73 -4.39
C ILE A 644 20.50 7.13 -5.00
N LEU A 645 19.76 8.04 -4.36
CA LEU A 645 18.46 8.52 -4.85
C LEU A 645 18.56 9.26 -6.19
N CYS A 646 19.65 10.02 -6.39
CA CYS A 646 19.90 10.73 -7.64
C CYS A 646 20.30 9.77 -8.78
N ASP A 647 21.26 8.88 -8.55
CA ASP A 647 21.78 7.97 -9.56
C ASP A 647 20.76 6.91 -9.98
N SER A 648 19.79 6.59 -9.10
CA SER A 648 18.72 5.65 -9.40
C SER A 648 17.46 6.29 -10.02
N ALA A 649 17.42 7.61 -10.14
CA ALA A 649 16.26 8.34 -10.65
C ALA A 649 15.96 7.96 -12.12
N THR A 650 14.68 7.99 -12.48
CA THR A 650 14.22 7.71 -13.85
C THR A 650 14.23 9.00 -14.67
N ASP A 651 15.07 9.06 -15.69
CA ASP A 651 15.12 10.18 -16.63
C ASP A 651 13.75 10.38 -17.34
N LEU A 652 13.23 11.61 -17.32
CA LEU A 652 12.00 12.02 -18.01
C LEU A 652 12.29 12.62 -19.40
N GLY A 653 13.54 12.65 -19.85
CA GLY A 653 13.96 13.25 -21.12
C GLY A 653 13.81 14.77 -21.16
N ARG A 654 13.94 15.43 -19.99
CA ARG A 654 13.81 16.89 -19.83
C ARG A 654 15.16 17.56 -19.57
N GLU A 655 15.21 18.88 -19.69
CA GLU A 655 16.43 19.62 -19.38
C GLU A 655 16.88 19.39 -17.94
N ARG A 656 18.20 19.26 -17.72
CA ARG A 656 18.79 18.96 -16.42
C ARG A 656 18.40 19.96 -15.32
N SER A 657 18.30 21.25 -15.69
CA SER A 657 17.85 22.35 -14.82
C SER A 657 16.40 22.22 -14.37
N PHE A 658 15.59 21.39 -15.04
CA PHE A 658 14.17 21.19 -14.75
C PHE A 658 13.95 19.93 -13.92
N GLN A 659 14.56 18.81 -14.32
CA GLN A 659 14.29 17.50 -13.71
C GLN A 659 15.39 17.01 -12.76
N GLY A 660 16.54 17.68 -12.69
CA GLY A 660 17.70 17.13 -11.99
C GLY A 660 18.12 15.78 -12.61
N HIS A 661 18.37 14.78 -11.78
CA HIS A 661 18.69 13.43 -12.25
C HIS A 661 17.48 12.66 -12.80
N GLY A 662 16.27 13.21 -12.69
CA GLY A 662 15.04 12.58 -13.13
C GLY A 662 14.04 12.39 -12.00
N MET A 663 13.01 11.60 -12.24
CA MET A 663 11.97 11.30 -11.27
C MET A 663 12.41 10.24 -10.26
N LEU A 664 12.07 10.46 -8.99
CA LEU A 664 12.30 9.49 -7.91
C LEU A 664 11.83 8.08 -8.29
N ASP A 665 12.71 7.10 -8.11
CA ASP A 665 12.40 5.67 -8.24
C ASP A 665 12.94 4.93 -7.01
N VAL A 666 12.04 4.67 -6.07
CA VAL A 666 12.40 4.07 -4.77
C VAL A 666 12.83 2.62 -4.95
N LEU A 667 12.18 1.88 -5.86
CA LEU A 667 12.51 0.49 -6.12
C LEU A 667 13.94 0.36 -6.68
N ARG A 668 14.29 1.17 -7.68
CA ARG A 668 15.66 1.20 -8.23
C ARG A 668 16.68 1.65 -7.18
N ALA A 669 16.33 2.60 -6.31
CA ALA A 669 17.21 3.06 -5.24
C ALA A 669 17.57 1.94 -4.25
N LEU A 670 16.59 1.11 -3.87
CA LEU A 670 16.83 -0.03 -2.98
C LEU A 670 17.58 -1.18 -3.66
N GLN A 671 17.47 -1.32 -4.99
CA GLN A 671 18.17 -2.33 -5.80
C GLN A 671 19.62 -1.97 -6.14
N SER A 672 20.01 -0.70 -6.05
CA SER A 672 21.34 -0.23 -6.45
C SER A 672 22.41 -0.37 -5.36
N ILE A 673 22.00 -0.75 -4.15
CA ILE A 673 22.85 -1.07 -2.99
C ILE A 673 22.97 -2.59 -2.92
#